data_AF-A0A7X7ARI3-F1
#
_entry.id   AF-A0A7X7ARI3-F1
#
_cell.length_a   1.000
_cell.length_b   1.000
_cell.length_c   1.000
_cell.angle_alpha   90.00
_cell.angle_beta   90.00
_cell.angle_gamma   90.00
#
_symmetry.space_group_name_H-M   'P 1'
#
loop_
_entity.id
_entity.type
_entity.pdbx_description
1 polymer ?
#
loop_
_entity_poly.entity_id
_entity_poly.type
_entity_poly.pdbx_seq_one_letter_code
_entity_poly.pdbx_strand_id
1 'polypeptide(L)'
;EYELFRDRHALHTVKSRPIEEYRGRAWLGIDSGSTTTKLVLISEDKELLYSYYDVNKGSPMQIVHEQLKKLRRLCGDRIEICGAATTGYGEALIQNAFHADLGLVETIAHFTAAGHFEPEVDFILDIGGQDIKCFYIKNGAIDSIMLNEACSSGCGSFLETFAHSMGYEVDEFSKLGIRSRSPVDLGSRCTVFMNSSIKQAQKDGAKIEDISAGLSISVVKNAIYKVIRAASPDDLGDHIVVQGGTLLNDAVLRAFELEMGRDVVRPAIAGLMGAFGAAIYALENCEETTLLSLTELENFTHKARSSICKFCSNNCNLTINTFAGGGRFISGNQCQRPLGVKDEKKLPNLYEWKRDYFRNMKGRPGPRGKIGIPMSLIIYEQAPLWLALFTELGYEVVFTELSTRATYEKGQFSIPSDTICYPAKIMHGHVEELLEQGIELIFYPSLTYNINEKMADNYYNCPIVAYYGETINGNMDSLAEIKFFYPYLSVNSERALTRTLHRNLREIDPTISRLELRKAVKAGFRAFEQYRDALRQAGKDALAYAEEHDHRVLVLAGRPYHVDPEISHGIDRLAVSLGFVVVSEDSICDLTTRIRTRVLNQWTYHARLYRAALFAAEHKSVELVQLFSFGCGVDAITGDEVRSILENRGKLYTQIKIDDISNLGAVRIRLRSLIGALEAKDGNSN
;
A
#
# COMPACT_ATOMS: atom_id res chain seq x y z
N GLU A 1 32.80 19.85 -18.66
CA GLU A 1 31.41 19.40 -18.41
C GLU A 1 31.20 19.00 -16.95
N TYR A 2 31.89 17.97 -16.46
CA TYR A 2 31.72 17.52 -15.06
C TYR A 2 31.99 18.60 -14.00
N GLU A 3 33.01 19.46 -14.19
CA GLU A 3 33.26 20.58 -13.26
C GLU A 3 32.11 21.58 -13.22
N LEU A 4 31.53 21.94 -14.37
CA LEU A 4 30.35 22.83 -14.44
C LEU A 4 29.14 22.22 -13.74
N PHE A 5 28.91 20.92 -13.96
CA PHE A 5 27.86 20.15 -13.29
C PHE A 5 28.04 20.19 -11.76
N ARG A 6 29.26 19.91 -11.28
CA ARG A 6 29.57 19.90 -9.84
C ARG A 6 29.38 21.29 -9.23
N ASP A 7 29.91 22.32 -9.89
CA ASP A 7 29.88 23.69 -9.36
C ASP A 7 28.44 24.23 -9.30
N ARG A 8 27.58 23.90 -10.29
CA ARG A 8 26.14 24.22 -10.25
C ARG A 8 25.45 23.59 -9.05
N HIS A 9 25.63 22.28 -8.83
CA HIS A 9 24.99 21.60 -7.70
C HIS A 9 25.58 22.01 -6.33
N ALA A 10 26.78 22.58 -6.28
CA ALA A 10 27.36 23.10 -5.04
C ALA A 10 26.69 24.41 -4.57
N LEU A 11 25.93 25.10 -5.43
CA LEU A 11 25.22 26.35 -5.09
C LEU A 11 24.06 26.12 -4.11
N HIS A 12 23.36 24.98 -4.25
CA HIS A 12 22.22 24.64 -3.40
C HIS A 12 22.67 23.93 -2.13
N THR A 13 23.27 24.70 -1.22
CA THR A 13 23.74 24.21 0.09
C THR A 13 23.08 24.95 1.24
N VAL A 14 22.99 24.28 2.39
CA VAL A 14 22.61 24.93 3.65
C VAL A 14 23.85 25.59 4.27
N LYS A 15 23.69 26.75 4.90
CA LYS A 15 24.76 27.32 5.72
C LYS A 15 25.05 26.38 6.87
N SER A 16 26.31 26.01 7.06
CA SER A 16 26.74 25.17 8.19
C SER A 16 27.57 25.99 9.17
N ARG A 17 27.36 25.78 10.46
CA ARG A 17 28.15 26.41 11.51
C ARG A 17 28.68 25.35 12.48
N PRO A 18 29.97 25.36 12.83
CA PRO A 18 30.49 24.44 13.83
C PRO A 18 29.70 24.55 15.14
N ILE A 19 29.25 23.42 15.69
CA ILE A 19 28.45 23.38 16.91
C ILE A 19 29.21 23.93 18.13
N GLU A 20 30.53 23.88 18.11
CA GLU A 20 31.41 24.44 19.12
C GLU A 20 31.37 25.99 19.17
N GLU A 21 31.02 26.63 18.05
CA GLU A 21 31.01 28.09 17.89
C GLU A 21 29.61 28.71 18.06
N TYR A 22 28.55 27.88 18.12
CA TYR A 22 27.18 28.34 18.27
C TYR A 22 26.74 28.45 19.74
N ARG A 23 25.89 29.44 20.04
CA ARG A 23 25.19 29.61 21.32
C ARG A 23 23.80 30.14 21.02
N GLY A 24 22.77 29.49 21.56
CA GLY A 24 21.38 29.89 21.32
C GLY A 24 20.43 28.70 21.24
N ARG A 25 19.25 28.95 20.65
CA ARG A 25 18.19 27.96 20.47
C ARG A 25 18.47 27.07 19.26
N ALA A 26 18.07 25.81 19.32
CA ALA A 26 18.25 24.84 18.24
C ALA A 26 17.10 23.82 18.20
N TRP A 27 16.87 23.23 17.03
CA TRP A 27 15.81 22.25 16.80
C TRP A 27 16.36 21.00 16.14
N LEU A 28 15.85 19.85 16.59
CA LEU A 28 16.32 18.54 16.19
C LEU A 28 15.31 17.86 15.27
N GLY A 29 15.81 17.28 14.19
CA GLY A 29 15.05 16.35 13.36
C GLY A 29 15.72 14.98 13.34
N ILE A 30 14.90 13.94 13.47
CA ILE A 30 15.35 12.54 13.47
C ILE A 30 14.57 11.78 12.39
N ASP A 31 15.25 11.33 11.34
CA ASP A 31 14.68 10.44 10.32
C ASP A 31 15.17 9.01 10.57
N SER A 32 14.25 8.17 11.04
CA SER A 32 14.48 6.74 11.25
C SER A 32 13.86 5.95 10.10
N GLY A 33 14.57 5.88 8.97
CA GLY A 33 14.13 5.14 7.78
C GLY A 33 14.23 3.63 7.96
N SER A 34 13.86 2.85 6.94
CA SER A 34 14.00 1.38 6.98
C SER A 34 15.47 0.94 6.95
N THR A 35 16.31 1.66 6.20
CA THR A 35 17.71 1.28 5.92
C THR A 35 18.71 2.16 6.66
N THR A 36 18.39 3.45 6.87
CA THR A 36 19.32 4.45 7.41
C THR A 36 18.68 5.31 8.49
N THR A 37 19.49 5.76 9.44
CA THR A 37 19.13 6.70 10.51
C THR A 37 19.86 8.01 10.28
N LYS A 38 19.13 9.12 10.35
CA LYS A 38 19.67 10.47 10.18
C LYS A 38 19.22 11.37 11.32
N LEU A 39 20.15 12.20 11.79
CA LEU A 39 19.86 13.24 12.77
C LEU A 39 20.40 14.56 12.24
N VAL A 40 19.63 15.64 12.41
CA VAL A 40 20.00 16.99 12.00
C VAL A 40 19.61 17.97 13.10
N LEU A 41 20.57 18.77 13.56
CA LEU A 41 20.32 19.90 14.47
C LEU A 41 20.50 21.20 13.70
N ILE A 42 19.50 22.09 13.78
CA ILE A 42 19.52 23.40 13.12
C ILE A 42 19.44 24.54 14.13
N SER A 43 20.00 25.70 13.77
CA SER A 43 19.80 26.97 14.48
C SER A 43 18.46 27.61 14.16
N GLU A 44 18.13 28.71 14.83
CA GLU A 44 16.95 29.54 14.55
C GLU A 44 16.96 30.12 13.12
N ASP A 45 18.15 30.39 12.59
CA ASP A 45 18.39 30.83 11.21
C ASP A 45 18.44 29.67 10.20
N LYS A 46 18.00 28.47 10.59
CA LYS A 46 18.03 27.23 9.80
C LYS A 46 19.44 26.82 9.34
N GLU A 47 20.50 27.24 10.05
CA GLU A 47 21.88 26.79 9.80
C GLU A 47 22.10 25.38 10.34
N LEU A 48 22.83 24.54 9.60
CA LEU A 48 23.17 23.19 10.03
C LEU A 48 24.27 23.21 11.10
N LEU A 49 23.93 22.81 12.31
CA LEU A 49 24.86 22.73 13.47
C LEU A 49 25.47 21.34 13.62
N TYR A 50 24.67 20.31 13.38
CA TYR A 50 25.09 18.92 13.50
C TYR A 50 24.34 18.05 12.50
N SER A 51 25.03 17.07 11.93
CA SER A 51 24.42 16.03 11.11
C SER A 51 25.00 14.65 11.38
N TYR A 52 24.16 13.64 11.19
CA TYR A 52 24.54 12.24 11.22
C TYR A 52 23.77 11.48 10.14
N TYR A 53 24.44 10.56 9.45
CA TYR A 53 23.87 9.65 8.46
C TYR A 53 24.62 8.32 8.54
N ASP A 54 23.92 7.23 8.80
CA ASP A 54 24.49 5.88 8.76
C ASP A 54 23.39 4.83 8.51
N VAL A 55 23.80 3.62 8.16
CA VAL A 55 22.92 2.46 8.02
C VAL A 55 22.43 1.97 9.39
N ASN A 56 21.17 1.56 9.47
CA ASN A 56 20.52 1.16 10.71
C ASN A 56 21.16 -0.07 11.38
N LYS A 57 21.78 -0.95 10.59
CA LYS A 57 22.36 -2.24 11.01
C LYS A 57 21.40 -3.09 11.88
N GLY A 58 20.09 -2.92 11.69
CA GLY A 58 19.03 -3.58 12.48
C GLY A 58 18.74 -2.96 13.86
N SER A 59 19.46 -1.93 14.28
CA SER A 59 19.35 -1.33 15.62
C SER A 59 19.18 0.20 15.59
N PRO A 60 18.17 0.76 14.89
CA PRO A 60 17.99 2.21 14.76
C PRO A 60 17.84 2.92 16.11
N MET A 61 17.17 2.31 17.08
CA MET A 61 17.01 2.88 18.42
C MET A 61 18.35 3.08 19.14
N GLN A 62 19.28 2.13 19.03
CA GLN A 62 20.59 2.24 19.67
C GLN A 62 21.43 3.35 19.01
N ILE A 63 21.34 3.48 17.68
CA ILE A 63 22.02 4.54 16.94
C ILE A 63 21.50 5.91 17.39
N VAL A 64 20.18 6.10 17.42
CA VAL A 64 19.58 7.36 17.88
C VAL A 64 19.99 7.65 19.33
N HIS A 65 19.96 6.65 20.22
CA HIS A 65 20.37 6.80 21.62
C HIS A 65 21.81 7.32 21.77
N GLU A 66 22.76 6.71 21.07
CA GLU A 66 24.17 7.12 21.14
C GLU A 66 24.41 8.50 20.50
N GLN A 67 23.73 8.81 19.37
CA GLN A 67 23.85 10.12 18.76
C GLN A 67 23.19 11.23 19.59
N LEU A 68 22.06 10.96 20.26
CA LEU A 68 21.44 11.91 21.19
C LEU A 68 22.36 12.21 22.37
N LYS A 69 23.01 11.18 22.96
CA LYS A 69 24.01 11.39 24.01
C LYS A 69 25.18 12.25 23.54
N LYS A 70 25.71 11.96 22.36
CA LYS A 70 26.79 12.74 21.74
C LYS A 70 26.35 14.19 21.50
N LEU A 71 25.17 14.39 20.93
CA LEU A 71 24.61 15.69 20.61
C LEU A 71 24.38 16.54 21.86
N ARG A 72 23.76 15.97 22.91
CA ARG A 72 23.56 16.67 24.20
C ARG A 72 24.90 17.08 24.83
N ARG A 73 25.93 16.23 24.76
CA ARG A 73 27.29 16.58 25.23
C ARG A 73 27.93 17.71 24.43
N LEU A 74 27.75 17.73 23.11
CA LEU A 74 28.24 18.81 22.24
C LEU A 74 27.52 20.13 22.52
N CYS A 75 26.21 20.09 22.76
CA CYS A 75 25.41 21.26 23.12
C CYS A 75 25.87 21.87 24.45
N GLY A 76 26.03 21.04 25.48
CA GLY A 76 26.28 21.49 26.86
C GLY A 76 25.24 22.54 27.29
N ASP A 77 25.65 23.51 28.09
CA ASP A 77 24.79 24.63 28.52
C ASP A 77 24.76 25.79 27.51
N ARG A 78 25.39 25.63 26.34
CA ARG A 78 25.50 26.70 25.33
C ARG A 78 24.31 26.70 24.36
N ILE A 79 23.76 25.51 24.09
CA ILE A 79 22.74 25.31 23.08
C ILE A 79 21.52 24.70 23.75
N GLU A 80 20.41 25.42 23.68
CA GLU A 80 19.11 24.93 24.15
C GLU A 80 18.37 24.27 23.00
N ILE A 81 17.99 23.00 23.17
CA ILE A 81 17.14 22.32 22.18
C ILE A 81 15.70 22.68 22.52
N CYS A 82 15.02 23.40 21.64
CA CYS A 82 13.67 23.93 21.84
C CYS A 82 12.58 23.05 21.20
N GLY A 83 12.95 22.03 20.44
CA GLY A 83 11.99 21.08 19.88
C GLY A 83 12.67 19.95 19.13
N ALA A 84 12.01 18.81 19.09
CA ALA A 84 12.44 17.64 18.33
C ALA A 84 11.27 17.00 17.57
N ALA A 85 11.45 16.76 16.28
CA ALA A 85 10.50 16.00 15.47
C ALA A 85 11.14 14.71 14.94
N THR A 86 10.36 13.63 14.92
CA THR A 86 10.77 12.35 14.33
C THR A 86 10.00 12.08 13.04
N THR A 87 10.63 11.34 12.12
CA THR A 87 10.00 10.89 10.88
C THR A 87 10.57 9.54 10.42
N GLY A 88 10.11 9.05 9.26
CA GLY A 88 10.48 7.75 8.70
C GLY A 88 9.73 6.56 9.32
N TYR A 89 10.08 5.34 8.91
CA TYR A 89 9.44 4.10 9.37
C TYR A 89 9.49 3.90 10.90
N GLY A 90 10.54 4.42 11.55
CA GLY A 90 10.75 4.36 12.99
C GLY A 90 10.14 5.52 13.77
N GLU A 91 9.46 6.47 13.13
CA GLU A 91 8.90 7.71 13.72
C GLU A 91 8.31 7.48 15.12
N ALA A 92 7.25 6.66 15.20
CA ALA A 92 6.50 6.46 16.44
C ALA A 92 7.33 5.74 17.52
N LEU A 93 8.22 4.81 17.12
CA LEU A 93 9.10 4.12 18.06
C LEU A 93 10.10 5.10 18.68
N ILE A 94 10.76 5.91 17.85
CA ILE A 94 11.75 6.90 18.30
C ILE A 94 11.07 7.99 19.13
N GLN A 95 9.90 8.46 18.70
CA GLN A 95 9.12 9.46 19.42
C GLN A 95 8.78 8.98 20.83
N ASN A 96 8.24 7.77 20.96
CA ASN A 96 7.88 7.21 22.26
C ASN A 96 9.12 6.84 23.11
N ALA A 97 10.23 6.45 22.49
CA ALA A 97 11.44 6.06 23.20
C ALA A 97 12.16 7.25 23.83
N PHE A 98 12.27 8.37 23.11
CA PHE A 98 13.06 9.53 23.52
C PHE A 98 12.24 10.76 23.87
N HIS A 99 10.90 10.63 23.88
CA HIS A 99 9.95 11.72 24.09
C HIS A 99 10.20 12.88 23.13
N ALA A 100 10.36 12.57 21.83
CA ALA A 100 10.39 13.62 20.83
C ALA A 100 9.01 14.29 20.74
N ASP A 101 9.00 15.60 20.54
CA ASP A 101 7.81 16.43 20.71
C ASP A 101 6.76 16.17 19.62
N LEU A 102 7.23 15.95 18.39
CA LEU A 102 6.37 15.76 17.23
C LEU A 102 6.74 14.49 16.44
N GLY A 103 5.72 13.86 15.87
CA GLY A 103 5.86 12.80 14.88
C GLY A 103 5.31 13.30 13.54
N LEU A 104 6.15 13.28 12.51
CA LEU A 104 5.85 13.83 11.19
C LEU A 104 5.89 12.74 10.13
N VAL A 105 4.93 12.75 9.22
CA VAL A 105 4.94 11.86 8.06
C VAL A 105 6.12 12.24 7.15
N GLU A 106 6.89 11.24 6.73
CA GLU A 106 8.12 11.42 5.94
C GLU A 106 7.93 12.30 4.71
N THR A 107 6.77 12.19 4.04
CA THR A 107 6.45 12.99 2.86
C THR A 107 6.35 14.49 3.17
N ILE A 108 5.81 14.85 4.34
CA ILE A 108 5.76 16.25 4.79
C ILE A 108 7.16 16.72 5.15
N ALA A 109 7.95 15.91 5.85
CA ALA A 109 9.33 16.26 6.18
C ALA A 109 10.15 16.56 4.92
N HIS A 110 10.10 15.67 3.93
CA HIS A 110 10.76 15.84 2.65
C HIS A 110 10.24 17.05 1.86
N PHE A 111 8.93 17.32 1.88
CA PHE A 111 8.35 18.50 1.25
C PHE A 111 8.79 19.80 1.92
N THR A 112 8.73 19.88 3.25
CA THR A 112 9.21 21.02 4.04
C THR A 112 10.68 21.32 3.76
N ALA A 113 11.52 20.28 3.67
CA ALA A 113 12.92 20.44 3.30
C ALA A 113 13.09 20.93 1.86
N ALA A 114 12.38 20.36 0.89
CA ALA A 114 12.47 20.76 -0.51
C ALA A 114 12.04 22.22 -0.72
N GLY A 115 10.92 22.64 -0.11
CA GLY A 115 10.41 24.01 -0.18
C GLY A 115 11.36 25.06 0.41
N HIS A 116 12.29 24.65 1.28
CA HIS A 116 13.36 25.54 1.77
C HIS A 116 14.41 25.87 0.69
N PHE A 117 14.72 24.91 -0.19
CA PHE A 117 15.71 25.09 -1.26
C PHE A 117 15.10 25.61 -2.56
N GLU A 118 13.85 25.27 -2.81
CA GLU A 118 13.09 25.66 -4.00
C GLU A 118 11.63 25.93 -3.59
N PRO A 119 11.28 27.18 -3.27
CA PRO A 119 9.91 27.55 -2.86
C PRO A 119 8.86 27.30 -3.95
N GLU A 120 9.25 27.29 -5.22
CA GLU A 120 8.37 27.06 -6.37
C GLU A 120 8.40 25.58 -6.82
N VAL A 121 8.84 24.65 -5.96
CA VAL A 121 9.00 23.23 -6.31
C VAL A 121 7.72 22.63 -6.90
N ASP A 122 7.84 22.07 -8.11
CA ASP A 122 6.77 21.38 -8.82
C ASP A 122 6.81 19.87 -8.55
N PHE A 123 8.02 19.34 -8.43
CA PHE A 123 8.23 17.90 -8.30
C PHE A 123 9.41 17.57 -7.41
N ILE A 124 9.24 16.54 -6.60
CA ILE A 124 10.26 16.05 -5.68
C ILE A 124 10.48 14.56 -5.93
N LEU A 125 11.74 14.17 -6.12
CA LEU A 125 12.17 12.78 -6.25
C LEU A 125 13.12 12.38 -5.13
N ASP A 126 12.69 11.47 -4.27
CA ASP A 126 13.52 10.81 -3.25
C ASP A 126 13.86 9.39 -3.69
N ILE A 127 15.15 9.10 -3.93
CA ILE A 127 15.62 7.72 -4.18
C ILE A 127 16.40 7.23 -2.96
N GLY A 128 15.68 6.50 -2.11
CA GLY A 128 16.21 5.85 -0.92
C GLY A 128 16.97 4.54 -1.22
N GLY A 129 17.33 3.83 -0.15
CA GLY A 129 18.00 2.53 -0.27
C GLY A 129 17.08 1.42 -0.78
N GLN A 130 15.81 1.44 -0.38
CA GLN A 130 14.83 0.39 -0.68
C GLN A 130 13.58 0.87 -1.41
N ASP A 131 13.28 2.17 -1.34
CA ASP A 131 12.10 2.76 -1.96
C ASP A 131 12.45 3.99 -2.79
N ILE A 132 11.53 4.31 -3.71
CA ILE A 132 11.50 5.56 -4.47
C ILE A 132 10.21 6.28 -4.13
N LYS A 133 10.31 7.58 -3.83
CA LYS A 133 9.17 8.44 -3.53
C LYS A 133 9.16 9.63 -4.45
N CYS A 134 8.00 9.90 -5.03
CA CYS A 134 7.79 11.00 -5.95
C CYS A 134 6.61 11.82 -5.44
N PHE A 135 6.79 13.13 -5.33
CA PHE A 135 5.76 14.06 -4.89
C PHE A 135 5.52 15.08 -6.00
N TYR A 136 4.28 15.17 -6.47
CA TYR A 136 3.85 16.28 -7.32
C TYR A 136 3.27 17.35 -6.44
N ILE A 137 3.71 18.58 -6.64
CA ILE A 137 3.32 19.73 -5.85
C ILE A 137 2.47 20.65 -6.72
N LYS A 138 1.37 21.14 -6.16
CA LYS A 138 0.49 22.10 -6.84
C LYS A 138 -0.05 23.09 -5.82
N ASN A 139 0.07 24.38 -6.12
CA ASN A 139 -0.36 25.47 -5.23
C ASN A 139 0.24 25.35 -3.80
N GLY A 140 1.53 25.00 -3.70
CA GLY A 140 2.23 24.89 -2.42
C GLY A 140 1.79 23.73 -1.53
N ALA A 141 1.11 22.73 -2.07
CA ALA A 141 0.71 21.52 -1.35
C ALA A 141 0.99 20.26 -2.19
N ILE A 142 1.15 19.12 -1.52
CA ILE A 142 1.35 17.82 -2.17
C ILE A 142 0.03 17.41 -2.85
N ASP A 143 0.03 17.37 -4.18
CA ASP A 143 -1.11 17.01 -5.04
C ASP A 143 -1.12 15.53 -5.42
N SER A 144 0.03 14.87 -5.50
CA SER A 144 0.03 13.41 -5.62
C SER A 144 1.33 12.79 -5.12
N ILE A 145 1.23 11.55 -4.67
CA ILE A 145 2.34 10.79 -4.08
C ILE A 145 2.44 9.44 -4.81
N MET A 146 3.61 9.15 -5.36
CA MET A 146 3.91 7.84 -5.92
C MET A 146 5.03 7.17 -5.13
N LEU A 147 4.77 5.96 -4.63
CA LEU A 147 5.71 5.17 -3.86
C LEU A 147 5.97 3.83 -4.54
N ASN A 148 7.23 3.51 -4.78
CA ASN A 148 7.67 2.19 -5.23
C ASN A 148 8.49 1.51 -4.14
N GLU A 149 7.89 0.53 -3.47
CA GLU A 149 8.52 -0.29 -2.42
C GLU A 149 8.83 -1.73 -2.89
N ALA A 150 8.23 -2.16 -4.01
CA ALA A 150 8.24 -3.56 -4.42
C ALA A 150 9.38 -3.91 -5.39
N CYS A 151 9.99 -2.91 -6.04
CA CYS A 151 10.95 -3.12 -7.12
C CYS A 151 12.33 -2.61 -6.72
N SER A 152 13.24 -3.54 -6.37
CA SER A 152 14.60 -3.21 -5.95
C SER A 152 15.48 -2.66 -7.07
N SER A 153 15.15 -2.89 -8.35
CA SER A 153 15.99 -2.50 -9.50
C SER A 153 16.13 -0.99 -9.71
N GLY A 154 15.45 -0.16 -8.90
CA GLY A 154 15.50 1.29 -8.97
C GLY A 154 16.02 1.99 -7.71
N CYS A 155 16.55 1.26 -6.72
CA CYS A 155 16.89 1.83 -5.41
C CYS A 155 18.39 1.74 -5.10
N GLY A 156 18.88 2.48 -4.09
CA GLY A 156 20.31 2.52 -3.75
C GLY A 156 20.93 1.16 -3.37
N SER A 157 20.16 0.28 -2.72
CA SER A 157 20.62 -1.07 -2.35
C SER A 157 20.99 -1.94 -3.56
N PHE A 158 20.41 -1.66 -4.73
CA PHE A 158 20.78 -2.31 -5.97
C PHE A 158 22.20 -1.93 -6.40
N LEU A 159 22.51 -0.63 -6.41
CA LEU A 159 23.87 -0.15 -6.73
C LEU A 159 24.89 -0.67 -5.71
N GLU A 160 24.53 -0.66 -4.42
CA GLU A 160 25.36 -1.17 -3.33
C GLU A 160 25.70 -2.66 -3.50
N THR A 161 24.69 -3.49 -3.77
CA THR A 161 24.88 -4.93 -4.01
C THR A 161 25.83 -5.19 -5.17
N PHE A 162 25.70 -4.43 -6.27
CA PHE A 162 26.57 -4.61 -7.44
C PHE A 162 27.99 -4.11 -7.20
N ALA A 163 28.17 -2.96 -6.56
CA ALA A 163 29.48 -2.45 -6.19
C ALA A 163 30.26 -3.48 -5.37
N HIS A 164 29.64 -4.00 -4.29
CA HIS A 164 30.27 -5.02 -3.45
C HIS A 164 30.55 -6.32 -4.19
N SER A 165 29.64 -6.77 -5.07
CA SER A 165 29.86 -7.97 -5.88
C SER A 165 31.06 -7.88 -6.83
N MET A 166 31.46 -6.65 -7.18
CA MET A 166 32.61 -6.35 -8.03
C MET A 166 33.86 -5.96 -7.22
N GLY A 167 33.77 -5.97 -5.89
CA GLY A 167 34.90 -5.65 -5.00
C GLY A 167 35.15 -4.15 -4.81
N TYR A 168 34.14 -3.30 -5.03
CA TYR A 168 34.22 -1.85 -4.85
C TYR A 168 33.30 -1.37 -3.72
N GLU A 169 33.72 -0.30 -3.05
CA GLU A 169 32.83 0.50 -2.22
C GLU A 169 31.92 1.36 -3.09
N VAL A 170 30.72 1.69 -2.60
CA VAL A 170 29.69 2.39 -3.38
C VAL A 170 30.16 3.76 -3.90
N ASP A 171 30.89 4.51 -3.08
CA ASP A 171 31.44 5.82 -3.43
C ASP A 171 32.49 5.73 -4.55
N GLU A 172 33.37 4.71 -4.50
CA GLU A 172 34.35 4.46 -5.55
C GLU A 172 33.67 4.04 -6.85
N PHE A 173 32.71 3.13 -6.75
CA PHE A 173 31.93 2.64 -7.89
C PHE A 173 31.19 3.77 -8.62
N SER A 174 30.60 4.70 -7.87
CA SER A 174 29.96 5.92 -8.36
C SER A 174 30.94 6.81 -9.15
N LYS A 175 32.12 7.07 -8.58
CA LYS A 175 33.17 7.91 -9.21
C LYS A 175 33.75 7.32 -10.49
N LEU A 176 33.70 6.00 -10.65
CA LEU A 176 34.07 5.34 -11.90
C LEU A 176 33.01 5.59 -12.99
N GLY A 177 31.73 5.47 -12.64
CA GLY A 177 30.62 5.62 -13.57
C GLY A 177 30.57 6.98 -14.27
N ILE A 178 30.80 8.07 -13.53
CA ILE A 178 30.74 9.44 -14.09
C ILE A 178 31.83 9.71 -15.15
N ARG A 179 32.89 8.88 -15.19
CA ARG A 179 34.00 9.00 -16.17
C ARG A 179 33.81 8.12 -17.40
N SER A 180 32.76 7.28 -17.44
CA SER A 180 32.48 6.41 -18.57
C SER A 180 32.24 7.21 -19.84
N ARG A 181 32.74 6.69 -20.97
CA ARG A 181 32.50 7.23 -22.31
C ARG A 181 31.58 6.35 -23.14
N SER A 182 31.34 5.11 -22.70
CA SER A 182 30.54 4.13 -23.43
C SER A 182 29.71 3.27 -22.45
N PRO A 183 28.72 3.86 -21.75
CA PRO A 183 27.90 3.13 -20.79
C PRO A 183 27.24 1.89 -21.40
N VAL A 184 27.19 0.80 -20.64
CA VAL A 184 26.53 -0.45 -21.09
C VAL A 184 25.01 -0.27 -21.04
N ASP A 185 24.30 -0.67 -22.10
CA ASP A 185 22.84 -0.73 -22.08
C ASP A 185 22.35 -1.98 -21.34
N LEU A 186 21.91 -1.79 -20.11
CA LEU A 186 21.33 -2.84 -19.27
C LEU A 186 19.79 -2.81 -19.28
N GLY A 187 19.16 -1.85 -19.98
CA GLY A 187 17.73 -1.61 -20.00
C GLY A 187 17.14 -1.25 -18.62
N SER A 188 15.84 -1.48 -18.42
CA SER A 188 15.12 -1.22 -17.15
C SER A 188 14.53 -2.50 -16.54
N ARG A 189 15.22 -3.64 -16.70
CA ARG A 189 14.71 -4.98 -16.35
C ARG A 189 14.84 -5.27 -14.85
N CYS A 190 14.16 -6.32 -14.38
CA CYS A 190 14.32 -6.80 -13.00
C CYS A 190 15.80 -7.12 -12.69
N THR A 191 16.22 -6.88 -11.44
CA THR A 191 17.57 -7.17 -10.90
C THR A 191 18.08 -8.58 -11.25
N VAL A 192 17.18 -9.56 -11.27
CA VAL A 192 17.50 -10.96 -11.64
C VAL A 192 18.03 -11.05 -13.08
N PHE A 193 17.39 -10.38 -14.02
CA PHE A 193 17.83 -10.36 -15.41
C PHE A 193 19.05 -9.47 -15.61
N MET A 194 19.13 -8.35 -14.88
CA MET A 194 20.29 -7.45 -14.94
C MET A 194 21.59 -8.15 -14.52
N ASN A 195 21.56 -9.01 -13.50
CA ASN A 195 22.70 -9.85 -13.13
C ASN A 195 23.26 -10.66 -14.32
N SER A 196 22.38 -11.19 -15.17
CA SER A 196 22.79 -11.94 -16.35
C SER A 196 23.37 -11.02 -17.43
N SER A 197 22.75 -9.86 -17.65
CA SER A 197 23.24 -8.84 -18.60
C SER A 197 24.62 -8.31 -18.21
N ILE A 198 24.87 -8.06 -16.93
CA ILE A 198 26.17 -7.57 -16.44
C ILE A 198 27.26 -8.62 -16.64
N LYS A 199 26.98 -9.88 -16.29
CA LYS A 199 27.93 -10.99 -16.53
C LYS A 199 28.25 -11.14 -18.02
N GLN A 200 27.27 -10.92 -18.89
CA GLN A 200 27.49 -10.92 -20.33
C GLN A 200 28.37 -9.74 -20.75
N ALA A 201 28.06 -8.51 -20.31
CA ALA A 201 28.86 -7.33 -20.60
C ALA A 201 30.32 -7.48 -20.14
N GLN A 202 30.56 -8.09 -18.97
CA GLN A 202 31.90 -8.42 -18.49
C GLN A 202 32.63 -9.39 -19.43
N LYS A 203 31.95 -10.42 -19.94
CA LYS A 203 32.53 -11.36 -20.94
C LYS A 203 32.83 -10.67 -22.26
N ASP A 204 32.02 -9.68 -22.63
CA ASP A 204 32.19 -8.89 -23.85
C ASP A 204 33.28 -7.80 -23.69
N GLY A 205 33.95 -7.74 -22.54
CA GLY A 205 35.08 -6.84 -22.28
C GLY A 205 34.68 -5.45 -21.81
N ALA A 206 33.43 -5.24 -21.37
CA ALA A 206 33.00 -3.97 -20.78
C ALA A 206 33.80 -3.66 -19.51
N LYS A 207 34.23 -2.40 -19.38
CA LYS A 207 34.94 -1.94 -18.20
C LYS A 207 33.97 -1.69 -17.05
N ILE A 208 34.51 -1.68 -15.82
CA ILE A 208 33.73 -1.39 -14.61
C ILE A 208 33.11 0.01 -14.66
N GLU A 209 33.82 1.02 -15.19
CA GLU A 209 33.28 2.37 -15.41
C GLU A 209 32.02 2.38 -16.29
N ASP A 210 32.03 1.59 -17.37
CA ASP A 210 30.90 1.49 -18.31
C ASP A 210 29.70 0.73 -17.72
N ILE A 211 29.97 -0.29 -16.90
CA ILE A 211 28.94 -1.03 -16.18
C ILE A 211 28.31 -0.15 -15.08
N SER A 212 29.12 0.60 -14.33
CA SER A 212 28.63 1.53 -13.29
C SER A 212 27.73 2.62 -13.87
N ALA A 213 28.14 3.21 -15.00
CA ALA A 213 27.31 4.16 -15.73
C ALA A 213 26.01 3.52 -16.25
N GLY A 214 26.10 2.32 -16.82
CA GLY A 214 24.93 1.56 -17.29
C GLY A 214 23.92 1.29 -16.18
N LEU A 215 24.38 0.88 -14.99
CA LEU A 215 23.52 0.66 -13.82
C LEU A 215 22.86 1.94 -13.33
N SER A 216 23.60 3.06 -13.34
CA SER A 216 23.07 4.37 -12.96
C SER A 216 21.94 4.80 -13.91
N ILE A 217 22.12 4.60 -15.22
CA ILE A 217 21.08 4.84 -16.23
C ILE A 217 19.88 3.91 -16.03
N SER A 218 20.09 2.63 -15.73
CA SER A 218 19.01 1.67 -15.46
C SER A 218 18.14 2.08 -14.27
N VAL A 219 18.76 2.57 -13.19
CA VAL A 219 18.05 3.09 -12.00
C VAL A 219 17.17 4.28 -12.38
N VAL A 220 17.72 5.24 -13.12
CA VAL A 220 17.00 6.43 -13.60
C VAL A 220 15.84 6.05 -14.52
N LYS A 221 16.07 5.18 -15.51
CA LYS A 221 15.03 4.73 -16.43
C LYS A 221 13.91 3.97 -15.70
N ASN A 222 14.25 3.21 -14.66
CA ASN A 222 13.24 2.58 -13.81
C ASN A 222 12.41 3.63 -13.08
N ALA A 223 13.05 4.63 -12.46
CA ALA A 223 12.36 5.71 -11.77
C ALA A 223 11.42 6.47 -12.73
N ILE A 224 11.92 6.96 -13.87
CA ILE A 224 11.15 7.78 -14.81
C ILE A 224 10.04 6.96 -15.49
N TYR A 225 10.35 5.82 -16.08
CA TYR A 225 9.39 5.12 -16.96
C TYR A 225 8.51 4.09 -16.27
N LYS A 226 8.90 3.58 -15.09
CA LYS A 226 8.14 2.54 -14.38
C LYS A 226 7.46 3.07 -13.12
N VAL A 227 8.13 3.92 -12.36
CA VAL A 227 7.58 4.49 -11.12
C VAL A 227 6.77 5.74 -11.42
N ILE A 228 7.41 6.77 -11.97
CA ILE A 228 6.81 8.07 -12.27
C ILE A 228 5.85 7.95 -13.46
N ARG A 229 6.24 7.13 -14.46
CA ARG A 229 5.54 6.99 -15.75
C ARG A 229 5.39 8.32 -16.49
N ALA A 230 6.40 9.19 -16.37
CA ALA A 230 6.44 10.43 -17.13
C ALA A 230 6.49 10.11 -18.63
N ALA A 231 5.53 10.65 -19.38
CA ALA A 231 5.50 10.57 -20.83
C ALA A 231 6.42 11.63 -21.44
N SER A 232 6.59 12.75 -20.75
CA SER A 232 7.50 13.82 -21.12
C SER A 232 8.14 14.48 -19.89
N PRO A 233 9.27 15.17 -20.06
CA PRO A 233 9.85 15.99 -19.00
C PRO A 233 8.92 17.05 -18.43
N ASP A 234 8.02 17.58 -19.26
CA ASP A 234 7.06 18.63 -18.88
C ASP A 234 6.06 18.13 -17.83
N ASP A 235 5.85 16.81 -17.73
CA ASP A 235 4.96 16.22 -16.72
C ASP A 235 5.47 16.48 -15.29
N LEU A 236 6.78 16.69 -15.10
CA LEU A 236 7.40 16.94 -13.78
C LEU A 236 7.48 18.43 -13.42
N GLY A 237 7.06 19.34 -14.29
CA GLY A 237 7.23 20.76 -14.08
C GLY A 237 8.69 21.23 -14.23
N ASP A 238 8.91 22.51 -13.97
CA ASP A 238 10.18 23.19 -14.22
C ASP A 238 11.09 23.18 -12.99
N HIS A 239 10.51 23.19 -11.79
CA HIS A 239 11.22 23.23 -10.52
C HIS A 239 11.30 21.84 -9.88
N ILE A 240 12.33 21.08 -10.25
CA ILE A 240 12.53 19.70 -9.80
C ILE A 240 13.58 19.62 -8.69
N VAL A 241 13.21 19.10 -7.52
CA VAL A 241 14.13 18.80 -6.42
C VAL A 241 14.38 17.30 -6.33
N VAL A 242 15.65 16.90 -6.36
CA VAL A 242 16.06 15.49 -6.22
C VAL A 242 16.84 15.29 -4.92
N GLN A 243 16.52 14.22 -4.18
CA GLN A 243 17.02 13.94 -2.83
C GLN A 243 17.14 12.43 -2.55
N GLY A 244 17.63 12.08 -1.37
CA GLY A 244 17.87 10.69 -0.97
C GLY A 244 19.33 10.28 -1.19
N GLY A 245 19.75 9.24 -0.45
CA GLY A 245 21.15 8.80 -0.45
C GLY A 245 21.67 8.35 -1.81
N THR A 246 20.80 7.83 -2.68
CA THR A 246 21.19 7.38 -4.02
C THR A 246 21.56 8.54 -4.94
N LEU A 247 20.94 9.71 -4.75
CA LEU A 247 21.20 10.91 -5.57
C LEU A 247 22.45 11.69 -5.13
N LEU A 248 23.13 11.25 -4.07
CA LEU A 248 24.52 11.65 -3.79
C LEU A 248 25.51 11.06 -4.82
N ASN A 249 25.11 10.03 -5.57
CA ASN A 249 25.87 9.49 -6.68
C ASN A 249 25.73 10.40 -7.91
N ASP A 250 26.82 11.10 -8.26
CA ASP A 250 26.85 12.00 -9.41
C ASP A 250 26.54 11.31 -10.74
N ALA A 251 26.87 10.02 -10.91
CA ALA A 251 26.53 9.27 -12.13
C ALA A 251 25.02 9.05 -12.24
N VAL A 252 24.33 8.78 -11.13
CA VAL A 252 22.86 8.67 -11.10
C VAL A 252 22.22 10.03 -11.35
N LEU A 253 22.67 11.08 -10.66
CA LEU A 253 22.16 12.44 -10.86
C LEU A 253 22.34 12.89 -12.31
N ARG A 254 23.53 12.68 -12.88
CA ARG A 254 23.82 13.07 -14.25
C ARG A 254 22.99 12.27 -15.25
N ALA A 255 22.81 10.97 -15.02
CA ALA A 255 21.92 10.15 -15.84
C ALA A 255 20.48 10.66 -15.79
N PHE A 256 20.00 11.15 -14.64
CA PHE A 256 18.67 11.73 -14.51
C PHE A 256 18.52 12.98 -15.37
N GLU A 257 19.44 13.94 -15.27
CA GLU A 257 19.38 15.17 -16.08
C GLU A 257 19.47 14.89 -17.58
N LEU A 258 20.30 13.93 -17.99
CA LEU A 258 20.43 13.55 -19.39
C LEU A 258 19.17 12.89 -19.94
N GLU A 259 18.55 11.99 -19.18
CA GLU A 259 17.31 11.32 -19.58
C GLU A 259 16.12 12.30 -19.62
N MET A 260 16.10 13.27 -18.70
CA MET A 260 15.06 14.30 -18.61
C MET A 260 15.29 15.49 -19.55
N GLY A 261 16.52 15.71 -20.02
CA GLY A 261 16.89 16.90 -20.78
C GLY A 261 16.72 18.21 -19.99
N ARG A 262 16.77 18.15 -18.65
CA ARG A 262 16.52 19.27 -17.73
C ARG A 262 17.53 19.26 -16.59
N ASP A 263 17.87 20.46 -16.13
CA ASP A 263 18.66 20.66 -14.92
C ASP A 263 17.77 20.50 -13.69
N VAL A 264 18.31 19.97 -12.60
CA VAL A 264 17.56 19.77 -11.36
C VAL A 264 18.27 20.34 -10.14
N VAL A 265 17.50 20.62 -9.09
CA VAL A 265 18.04 21.04 -7.80
C VAL A 265 18.35 19.81 -6.96
N ARG A 266 19.64 19.54 -6.71
CA ARG A 266 20.08 18.58 -5.69
C ARG A 266 20.69 19.34 -4.52
N PRO A 267 20.02 19.40 -3.36
CA PRO A 267 20.62 19.96 -2.15
C PRO A 267 21.90 19.21 -1.76
N ALA A 268 22.92 19.93 -1.28
CA ALA A 268 24.17 19.32 -0.81
C ALA A 268 23.94 18.30 0.33
N ILE A 269 22.84 18.45 1.06
CA ILE A 269 22.38 17.57 2.13
C ILE A 269 21.30 16.57 1.67
N ALA A 270 21.27 16.20 0.39
CA ALA A 270 20.25 15.32 -0.21
C ALA A 270 19.93 14.06 0.63
N GLY A 271 20.92 13.44 1.26
CA GLY A 271 20.73 12.26 2.13
C GLY A 271 20.08 12.53 3.49
N LEU A 272 19.99 13.80 3.92
CA LEU A 272 19.53 14.24 5.24
C LEU A 272 18.17 14.96 5.20
N MET A 273 17.56 15.10 4.02
CA MET A 273 16.41 15.97 3.81
C MET A 273 15.21 15.64 4.71
N GLY A 274 14.93 14.36 4.97
CA GLY A 274 13.87 13.97 5.91
C GLY A 274 14.12 14.48 7.34
N ALA A 275 15.34 14.33 7.84
CA ALA A 275 15.72 14.86 9.16
C ALA A 275 15.76 16.39 9.17
N PHE A 276 16.27 17.02 8.13
CA PHE A 276 16.32 18.49 8.03
C PHE A 276 14.92 19.11 8.00
N GLY A 277 14.01 18.54 7.20
CA GLY A 277 12.62 18.99 7.15
C GLY A 277 11.86 18.77 8.45
N ALA A 278 12.10 17.65 9.15
CA ALA A 278 11.59 17.44 10.49
C ALA A 278 12.11 18.50 11.47
N ALA A 279 13.39 18.88 11.39
CA ALA A 279 13.96 19.93 12.24
C ALA A 279 13.33 21.30 11.96
N ILE A 280 13.09 21.65 10.69
CA ILE A 280 12.36 22.88 10.30
C ILE A 280 10.92 22.84 10.83
N TYR A 281 10.25 21.71 10.70
CA TYR A 281 8.88 21.56 11.20
C TYR A 281 8.82 21.71 12.73
N ALA A 282 9.80 21.18 13.46
CA ALA A 282 9.93 21.40 14.91
C ALA A 282 10.19 22.88 15.24
N LEU A 283 11.04 23.57 14.48
CA LEU A 283 11.27 25.01 14.61
C LEU A 283 9.98 25.83 14.48
N GLU A 284 9.09 25.43 13.57
CA GLU A 284 7.85 26.15 13.29
C GLU A 284 6.72 25.83 14.28
N ASN A 285 6.81 24.72 15.03
CA ASN A 285 5.70 24.21 15.84
C ASN A 285 6.04 23.94 17.32
N CYS A 286 7.31 24.06 17.74
CA CYS A 286 7.75 23.81 19.10
C CYS A 286 8.60 24.97 19.65
N GLU A 287 8.27 25.39 20.87
CA GLU A 287 9.05 26.36 21.63
C GLU A 287 9.83 25.74 22.79
N GLU A 288 9.38 24.58 23.28
CA GLU A 288 9.98 23.79 24.36
C GLU A 288 10.04 22.31 23.96
N THR A 289 11.01 21.57 24.54
CA THR A 289 11.18 20.13 24.27
C THR A 289 10.98 19.26 25.51
N THR A 290 10.36 18.11 25.29
CA THR A 290 10.24 16.99 26.24
C THR A 290 11.28 15.90 25.99
N LEU A 291 12.17 16.11 25.01
CA LEU A 291 13.24 15.18 24.65
C LEU A 291 14.12 14.87 25.86
N LEU A 292 14.44 13.59 26.08
CA LEU A 292 15.23 13.16 27.23
C LEU A 292 16.51 13.99 27.44
N SER A 293 16.79 14.31 28.70
CA SER A 293 18.02 14.95 29.16
C SER A 293 19.21 14.00 29.05
N LEU A 294 20.44 14.53 29.17
CA LEU A 294 21.65 13.70 29.14
C LEU A 294 21.63 12.62 30.24
N THR A 295 21.19 12.97 31.45
CA THR A 295 21.09 12.05 32.59
C THR A 295 20.07 10.94 32.34
N GLU A 296 18.92 11.26 31.75
CA GLU A 296 17.90 10.27 31.40
C GLU A 296 18.38 9.36 30.26
N LEU A 297 19.08 9.91 29.27
CA LEU A 297 19.72 9.12 28.22
C LEU A 297 20.78 8.17 28.79
N GLU A 298 21.60 8.59 29.76
CA GLU A 298 22.59 7.72 30.39
C GLU A 298 21.96 6.57 31.17
N ASN A 299 20.76 6.77 31.73
CA ASN A 299 19.99 5.74 32.44
C ASN A 299 18.94 5.04 31.56
N PHE A 300 18.93 5.32 30.26
CA PHE A 300 17.95 4.77 29.35
C PHE A 300 18.11 3.25 29.24
N THR A 301 16.99 2.55 29.40
CA THR A 301 16.92 1.11 29.19
C THR A 301 15.77 0.79 28.24
N HIS A 302 16.03 -0.16 27.35
CA HIS A 302 15.04 -0.65 26.40
C HIS A 302 15.01 -2.17 26.45
N LYS A 303 13.81 -2.73 26.53
CA LYS A 303 13.57 -4.17 26.38
C LYS A 303 12.51 -4.38 25.33
N ALA A 304 12.87 -5.07 24.25
CA ALA A 304 11.93 -5.56 23.25
C ALA A 304 11.56 -7.01 23.56
N ARG A 305 10.27 -7.33 23.52
CA ARG A 305 9.76 -8.69 23.61
C ARG A 305 8.70 -8.94 22.55
N SER A 306 8.83 -10.05 21.83
CA SER A 306 7.79 -10.54 20.94
C SER A 306 6.68 -11.26 21.72
N SER A 307 5.43 -11.01 21.35
CA SER A 307 4.25 -11.63 21.94
C SER A 307 3.17 -11.83 20.88
N ILE A 308 2.28 -12.80 21.07
CA ILE A 308 1.13 -13.01 20.18
C ILE A 308 -0.10 -12.40 20.85
N CYS A 309 -0.79 -11.52 20.13
CA CYS A 309 -2.06 -10.92 20.58
C CYS A 309 -3.13 -12.01 20.73
N LYS A 310 -3.89 -12.04 21.83
CA LYS A 310 -4.96 -13.03 22.06
C LYS A 310 -6.37 -12.42 22.11
N PHE A 311 -6.52 -11.16 21.72
CA PHE A 311 -7.79 -10.44 21.82
C PHE A 311 -8.81 -10.79 20.73
N CYS A 312 -8.38 -11.44 19.64
CA CYS A 312 -9.24 -11.90 18.56
C CYS A 312 -8.55 -13.01 17.76
N SER A 313 -9.27 -13.65 16.84
CA SER A 313 -8.75 -14.72 15.98
C SER A 313 -7.59 -14.31 15.07
N ASN A 314 -7.32 -13.02 14.91
CA ASN A 314 -6.22 -12.53 14.06
C ASN A 314 -4.82 -12.83 14.63
N ASN A 315 -4.70 -13.06 15.94
CA ASN A 315 -3.45 -13.44 16.59
C ASN A 315 -2.21 -12.63 16.18
N CYS A 316 -2.34 -11.29 16.09
CA CYS A 316 -1.28 -10.40 15.59
C CYS A 316 0.06 -10.67 16.30
N ASN A 317 1.15 -10.74 15.54
CA ASN A 317 2.51 -10.75 16.10
C ASN A 317 2.87 -9.35 16.58
N LEU A 318 3.01 -9.20 17.90
CA LEU A 318 3.28 -7.93 18.57
C LEU A 318 4.74 -7.85 18.98
N THR A 319 5.36 -6.69 18.78
CA THR A 319 6.63 -6.33 19.41
C THR A 319 6.34 -5.28 20.48
N ILE A 320 6.55 -5.67 21.75
CA ILE A 320 6.34 -4.83 22.92
C ILE A 320 7.69 -4.25 23.32
N ASN A 321 7.84 -2.93 23.21
CA ASN A 321 9.00 -2.17 23.64
C ASN A 321 8.67 -1.52 24.99
N THR A 322 9.52 -1.75 25.99
CA THR A 322 9.40 -1.14 27.32
C THR A 322 10.61 -0.25 27.59
N PHE A 323 10.38 0.96 28.08
CA PHE A 323 11.39 1.98 28.34
C PHE A 323 11.60 2.24 29.84
N ALA A 324 12.75 2.83 30.20
CA ALA A 324 13.04 3.29 31.56
C ALA A 324 12.00 4.34 31.99
N GLY A 325 11.16 4.01 32.99
CA GLY A 325 10.01 4.82 33.41
C GLY A 325 8.65 4.14 33.25
N GLY A 326 8.61 2.93 32.68
CA GLY A 326 7.37 2.15 32.53
C GLY A 326 6.56 2.44 31.26
N GLY A 327 7.01 3.40 30.44
CA GLY A 327 6.47 3.66 29.11
C GLY A 327 6.55 2.41 28.23
N ARG A 328 5.47 2.13 27.49
CA ARG A 328 5.35 0.92 26.67
C ARG A 328 4.83 1.26 25.29
N PHE A 329 5.59 0.91 24.26
CA PHE A 329 5.20 1.05 22.86
C PHE A 329 5.00 -0.32 22.22
N ILE A 330 3.79 -0.58 21.72
CA ILE A 330 3.44 -1.85 21.07
C ILE A 330 3.30 -1.60 19.56
N SER A 331 3.96 -2.44 18.78
CA SER A 331 3.89 -2.44 17.32
C SER A 331 3.47 -3.81 16.79
N GLY A 332 3.03 -3.88 15.53
CA GLY A 332 2.50 -5.11 14.91
C GLY A 332 1.01 -5.37 15.19
N ASN A 333 0.34 -4.49 15.94
CA ASN A 333 -1.10 -4.56 16.20
C ASN A 333 -1.92 -3.99 15.02
N GLN A 334 -2.99 -4.69 14.66
CA GLN A 334 -3.97 -4.23 13.66
C GLN A 334 -5.16 -3.44 14.25
N CYS A 335 -5.25 -3.36 15.57
CA CYS A 335 -6.29 -2.63 16.28
C CYS A 335 -5.71 -2.02 17.55
N GLN A 336 -6.47 -1.18 18.23
CA GLN A 336 -6.01 -0.48 19.44
C GLN A 336 -6.15 -1.32 20.72
N ARG A 337 -6.81 -2.48 20.68
CA ARG A 337 -7.04 -3.32 21.87
C ARG A 337 -5.76 -3.72 22.63
N PRO A 338 -4.65 -4.09 21.96
CA PRO A 338 -3.39 -4.37 22.67
C PRO A 338 -2.80 -3.17 23.41
N LEU A 339 -3.18 -1.94 23.02
CA LEU A 339 -2.73 -0.69 23.63
C LEU A 339 -3.52 -0.37 24.92
N GLY A 340 -4.59 -1.12 25.23
CA GLY A 340 -5.43 -0.86 26.40
C GLY A 340 -6.41 0.30 26.22
N VAL A 341 -6.49 0.87 25.02
CA VAL A 341 -7.51 1.85 24.64
C VAL A 341 -8.85 1.12 24.54
N LYS A 342 -9.85 1.55 25.33
CA LYS A 342 -11.22 1.05 25.20
C LYS A 342 -11.73 1.46 23.82
N ASP A 343 -12.39 0.54 23.09
CA ASP A 343 -13.00 0.84 21.79
C ASP A 343 -13.86 2.12 21.94
N GLU A 344 -13.33 3.28 21.50
CA GLU A 344 -14.16 4.47 21.24
C GLU A 344 -15.22 4.08 20.20
N LYS A 345 -16.33 4.84 20.16
CA LYS A 345 -17.49 4.58 19.30
C LYS A 345 -17.03 4.01 17.94
N LYS A 346 -17.40 2.76 17.66
CA LYS A 346 -17.07 2.08 16.39
C LYS A 346 -17.60 2.95 15.24
N LEU A 347 -16.70 3.61 14.51
CA LEU A 347 -17.06 4.28 13.27
C LEU A 347 -17.65 3.24 12.31
N PRO A 348 -18.64 3.60 11.47
CA PRO A 348 -19.19 2.68 10.50
C PRO A 348 -18.10 2.10 9.60
N ASN A 349 -18.15 0.77 9.43
CA ASN A 349 -17.22 0.01 8.60
C ASN A 349 -17.98 -1.06 7.83
N LEU A 350 -18.18 -0.81 6.53
CA LEU A 350 -18.94 -1.75 5.69
C LEU A 350 -18.21 -3.06 5.40
N TYR A 351 -16.88 -3.12 5.51
CA TYR A 351 -16.15 -4.38 5.43
C TYR A 351 -16.48 -5.25 6.66
N GLU A 352 -16.57 -4.65 7.85
CA GLU A 352 -17.05 -5.37 9.04
C GLU A 352 -18.51 -5.79 8.90
N TRP A 353 -19.39 -4.89 8.44
CA TRP A 353 -20.80 -5.20 8.19
C TRP A 353 -20.98 -6.40 7.26
N LYS A 354 -20.24 -6.45 6.14
CA LYS A 354 -20.31 -7.58 5.19
C LYS A 354 -19.82 -8.88 5.81
N ARG A 355 -18.70 -8.86 6.54
CA ARG A 355 -18.19 -10.05 7.25
C ARG A 355 -19.22 -10.58 8.26
N ASP A 356 -19.88 -9.70 8.98
CA ASP A 356 -20.93 -10.08 9.92
C ASP A 356 -22.17 -10.61 9.19
N TYR A 357 -22.54 -10.05 8.04
CA TYR A 357 -23.58 -10.61 7.18
C TYR A 357 -23.24 -12.06 6.79
N PHE A 358 -22.03 -12.32 6.28
CA PHE A 358 -21.62 -13.67 5.86
C PHE A 358 -21.54 -14.68 7.00
N ARG A 359 -21.03 -14.30 8.18
CA ARG A 359 -21.01 -15.19 9.36
C ARG A 359 -22.41 -15.62 9.82
N ASN A 360 -23.41 -14.76 9.58
CA ASN A 360 -24.79 -15.05 9.92
C ASN A 360 -25.52 -15.86 8.85
N MET A 361 -24.90 -16.06 7.68
CA MET A 361 -25.45 -16.93 6.65
C MET A 361 -25.26 -18.39 7.03
N LYS A 362 -26.37 -19.12 7.21
CA LYS A 362 -26.34 -20.55 7.53
C LYS A 362 -27.27 -21.32 6.61
N GLY A 363 -26.76 -22.44 6.10
CA GLY A 363 -27.58 -23.46 5.46
C GLY A 363 -28.57 -24.07 6.45
N ARG A 364 -29.59 -24.71 5.90
CA ARG A 364 -30.60 -25.45 6.66
C ARG A 364 -30.58 -26.90 6.18
N PRO A 365 -30.68 -27.90 7.08
CA PRO A 365 -30.77 -29.30 6.66
C PRO A 365 -31.88 -29.50 5.63
N GLY A 366 -31.57 -30.26 4.58
CA GLY A 366 -32.48 -30.53 3.48
C GLY A 366 -32.39 -31.97 2.99
N PRO A 367 -33.43 -32.47 2.28
CA PRO A 367 -33.52 -33.87 1.87
C PRO A 367 -32.47 -34.31 0.84
N ARG A 368 -31.77 -33.37 0.18
CA ARG A 368 -30.76 -33.65 -0.86
C ARG A 368 -29.32 -33.67 -0.35
N GLY A 369 -29.14 -33.66 0.97
CA GLY A 369 -27.81 -33.69 1.60
C GLY A 369 -27.09 -32.35 1.56
N LYS A 370 -25.77 -32.39 1.73
CA LYS A 370 -24.92 -31.19 1.85
C LYS A 370 -24.31 -30.80 0.51
N ILE A 371 -24.20 -29.49 0.28
CA ILE A 371 -23.44 -28.90 -0.83
C ILE A 371 -22.46 -27.87 -0.29
N GLY A 372 -21.17 -28.12 -0.50
CA GLY A 372 -20.10 -27.23 -0.10
C GLY A 372 -19.91 -26.10 -1.09
N ILE A 373 -19.72 -24.88 -0.62
CA ILE A 373 -19.39 -23.73 -1.47
C ILE A 373 -18.20 -23.00 -0.82
N PRO A 374 -17.02 -22.96 -1.47
CA PRO A 374 -15.88 -22.25 -0.92
C PRO A 374 -16.16 -20.74 -0.93
N MET A 375 -16.04 -20.07 0.22
CA MET A 375 -16.13 -18.61 0.36
C MET A 375 -14.91 -17.95 -0.26
N SER A 376 -14.84 -17.91 -1.60
CA SER A 376 -13.73 -17.31 -2.33
C SER A 376 -14.19 -16.59 -3.60
N LEU A 377 -13.40 -15.59 -4.03
CA LEU A 377 -13.58 -14.82 -5.27
C LEU A 377 -15.01 -14.27 -5.43
N ILE A 378 -15.78 -14.75 -6.42
CA ILE A 378 -17.14 -14.26 -6.73
C ILE A 378 -18.17 -14.62 -5.66
N ILE A 379 -17.89 -15.63 -4.83
CA ILE A 379 -18.86 -16.10 -3.83
C ILE A 379 -19.12 -15.03 -2.77
N TYR A 380 -18.16 -14.16 -2.43
CA TYR A 380 -18.41 -13.03 -1.52
C TYR A 380 -19.51 -12.08 -1.99
N GLU A 381 -19.78 -12.01 -3.29
CA GLU A 381 -20.92 -11.27 -3.82
C GLU A 381 -22.19 -12.13 -3.91
N GLN A 382 -22.04 -13.34 -4.42
CA GLN A 382 -23.17 -14.17 -4.84
C GLN A 382 -23.62 -15.19 -3.79
N ALA A 383 -22.98 -15.26 -2.63
CA ALA A 383 -23.34 -16.20 -1.57
C ALA A 383 -24.85 -16.17 -1.24
N PRO A 384 -25.53 -15.00 -1.11
CA PRO A 384 -26.96 -14.96 -0.84
C PRO A 384 -27.80 -15.64 -1.93
N LEU A 385 -27.39 -15.48 -3.19
CA LEU A 385 -28.02 -16.10 -4.35
C LEU A 385 -27.93 -17.63 -4.25
N TRP A 386 -26.72 -18.15 -4.06
CA TRP A 386 -26.47 -19.59 -4.03
C TRP A 386 -27.08 -20.24 -2.79
N LEU A 387 -26.99 -19.58 -1.63
CA LEU A 387 -27.63 -20.05 -0.40
C LEU A 387 -29.13 -20.25 -0.60
N ALA A 388 -29.85 -19.21 -1.02
CA ALA A 388 -31.30 -19.28 -1.19
C ALA A 388 -31.71 -20.26 -2.31
N LEU A 389 -30.97 -20.31 -3.40
CA LEU A 389 -31.23 -21.21 -4.52
C LEU A 389 -31.11 -22.68 -4.09
N PHE A 390 -29.97 -23.08 -3.52
CA PHE A 390 -29.75 -24.48 -3.14
C PHE A 390 -30.58 -24.91 -1.93
N THR A 391 -30.87 -23.99 -1.00
CA THR A 391 -31.82 -24.25 0.09
C THR A 391 -33.23 -24.51 -0.44
N GLU A 392 -33.70 -23.73 -1.44
CA GLU A 392 -35.01 -23.97 -2.08
C GLU A 392 -35.04 -25.28 -2.87
N LEU A 393 -33.88 -25.72 -3.40
CA LEU A 393 -33.70 -27.06 -3.95
C LEU A 393 -33.55 -28.15 -2.88
N GLY A 394 -33.59 -27.83 -1.59
CA GLY A 394 -33.49 -28.81 -0.52
C GLY A 394 -32.09 -29.37 -0.25
N TYR A 395 -31.03 -28.65 -0.63
CA TYR A 395 -29.67 -28.92 -0.16
C TYR A 395 -29.38 -28.10 1.12
N GLU A 396 -28.59 -28.68 2.01
CA GLU A 396 -27.92 -27.96 3.09
C GLU A 396 -26.65 -27.30 2.54
N VAL A 397 -26.66 -25.97 2.43
CA VAL A 397 -25.51 -25.21 1.94
C VAL A 397 -24.49 -25.02 3.06
N VAL A 398 -23.27 -25.50 2.83
CA VAL A 398 -22.14 -25.35 3.74
C VAL A 398 -21.11 -24.43 3.10
N PHE A 399 -20.98 -23.22 3.64
CA PHE A 399 -19.89 -22.31 3.28
C PHE A 399 -18.67 -22.62 4.13
N THR A 400 -17.48 -22.43 3.57
CA THR A 400 -16.27 -22.32 4.41
C THR A 400 -16.32 -21.06 5.26
N GLU A 401 -15.60 -21.06 6.37
CA GLU A 401 -15.43 -19.88 7.21
C GLU A 401 -14.60 -18.80 6.50
N LEU A 402 -14.59 -17.59 7.05
CA LEU A 402 -13.70 -16.54 6.54
C LEU A 402 -12.23 -16.96 6.69
N SER A 403 -11.42 -16.63 5.69
CA SER A 403 -10.08 -17.19 5.54
C SER A 403 -9.16 -16.76 6.68
N THR A 404 -8.19 -17.61 6.95
CA THR A 404 -7.05 -17.34 7.83
C THR A 404 -5.76 -17.73 7.13
N ARG A 405 -4.62 -17.38 7.73
CA ARG A 405 -3.32 -17.89 7.26
C ARG A 405 -3.28 -19.42 7.16
N ALA A 406 -3.92 -20.12 8.08
CA ALA A 406 -4.02 -21.58 8.05
C ALA A 406 -4.82 -22.09 6.83
N THR A 407 -5.87 -21.37 6.44
CA THR A 407 -6.62 -21.66 5.20
C THR A 407 -5.70 -21.58 3.99
N TYR A 408 -4.91 -20.51 3.86
CA TYR A 408 -3.93 -20.38 2.77
C TYR A 408 -2.90 -21.53 2.77
N GLU A 409 -2.32 -21.83 3.94
CA GLU A 409 -1.27 -22.86 4.08
C GLU A 409 -1.76 -24.27 3.71
N LYS A 410 -3.04 -24.60 3.97
CA LYS A 410 -3.63 -25.88 3.56
C LYS A 410 -3.61 -26.08 2.04
N GLY A 411 -3.92 -25.03 1.27
CA GLY A 411 -4.01 -25.10 -0.18
C GLY A 411 -2.70 -24.87 -0.93
N GLN A 412 -1.62 -24.49 -0.24
CA GLN A 412 -0.43 -23.92 -0.89
C GLN A 412 0.23 -24.85 -1.93
N PHE A 413 0.17 -26.17 -1.71
CA PHE A 413 0.86 -27.15 -2.55
C PHE A 413 0.17 -27.43 -3.89
N SER A 414 -1.10 -27.05 -4.04
CA SER A 414 -1.84 -27.22 -5.30
C SER A 414 -1.90 -25.93 -6.13
N ILE A 415 -1.24 -24.86 -5.68
CA ILE A 415 -1.22 -23.58 -6.40
C ILE A 415 -0.28 -23.70 -7.62
N PRO A 416 -0.77 -23.48 -8.85
CA PRO A 416 0.03 -23.71 -10.07
C PRO A 416 0.99 -22.57 -10.40
N SER A 417 0.84 -21.40 -9.78
CA SER A 417 1.67 -20.23 -10.07
C SER A 417 1.77 -19.29 -8.89
N ASP A 418 3.01 -18.90 -8.54
CA ASP A 418 3.26 -17.88 -7.52
C ASP A 418 2.74 -16.49 -7.92
N THR A 419 2.54 -16.25 -9.22
CA THR A 419 2.13 -14.94 -9.75
C THR A 419 0.62 -14.73 -9.80
N ILE A 420 -0.17 -15.76 -9.47
CA ILE A 420 -1.62 -15.64 -9.40
C ILE A 420 -2.04 -14.75 -8.21
N CYS A 421 -3.17 -14.05 -8.33
CA CYS A 421 -3.63 -13.19 -7.25
C CYS A 421 -3.94 -13.96 -5.97
N TYR A 422 -3.62 -13.34 -4.83
CA TYR A 422 -3.77 -13.98 -3.51
C TYR A 422 -5.17 -14.55 -3.21
N PRO A 423 -6.28 -13.88 -3.60
CA PRO A 423 -7.63 -14.45 -3.44
C PRO A 423 -7.82 -15.80 -4.15
N ALA A 424 -7.18 -15.98 -5.31
CA ALA A 424 -7.26 -17.22 -6.07
C ALA A 424 -6.40 -18.32 -5.42
N LYS A 425 -5.22 -17.97 -4.89
CA LYS A 425 -4.39 -18.88 -4.07
C LYS A 425 -5.18 -19.46 -2.90
N ILE A 426 -5.89 -18.61 -2.16
CA ILE A 426 -6.68 -19.00 -0.98
C ILE A 426 -7.83 -19.94 -1.33
N MET A 427 -8.36 -19.92 -2.56
CA MET A 427 -9.43 -20.83 -2.98
C MET A 427 -9.05 -22.31 -2.83
N HIS A 428 -7.78 -22.66 -3.05
CA HIS A 428 -7.28 -24.02 -2.86
C HIS A 428 -7.47 -24.47 -1.41
N GLY A 429 -7.17 -23.59 -0.45
CA GLY A 429 -7.36 -23.83 0.97
C GLY A 429 -8.81 -24.05 1.37
N HIS A 430 -9.72 -23.24 0.84
CA HIS A 430 -11.16 -23.41 1.08
C HIS A 430 -11.69 -24.75 0.56
N VAL A 431 -11.18 -25.21 -0.58
CA VAL A 431 -11.58 -26.52 -1.12
C VAL A 431 -11.10 -27.65 -0.20
N GLU A 432 -9.85 -27.61 0.25
CA GLU A 432 -9.33 -28.57 1.23
C GLU A 432 -10.13 -28.55 2.55
N GLU A 433 -10.52 -27.39 3.05
CA GLU A 433 -11.36 -27.27 4.25
C GLU A 433 -12.74 -27.94 4.10
N LEU A 434 -13.34 -27.91 2.91
CA LEU A 434 -14.61 -28.62 2.65
C LEU A 434 -14.39 -30.13 2.58
N LEU A 435 -13.27 -30.58 2.01
CA LEU A 435 -12.93 -32.01 1.95
C LEU A 435 -12.68 -32.58 3.36
N GLU A 436 -11.95 -31.86 4.21
CA GLU A 436 -11.73 -32.23 5.62
C GLU A 436 -13.04 -32.30 6.42
N GLN A 437 -14.04 -31.50 6.05
CA GLN A 437 -15.39 -31.54 6.63
C GLN A 437 -16.25 -32.71 6.13
N GLY A 438 -15.72 -33.54 5.21
CA GLY A 438 -16.42 -34.68 4.63
C GLY A 438 -17.51 -34.28 3.63
N ILE A 439 -17.36 -33.14 2.95
CA ILE A 439 -18.32 -32.69 1.94
C ILE A 439 -18.05 -33.40 0.60
N GLU A 440 -18.99 -34.24 0.18
CA GLU A 440 -18.88 -35.06 -1.04
C GLU A 440 -19.29 -34.33 -2.33
N LEU A 441 -20.04 -33.23 -2.22
CA LEU A 441 -20.49 -32.39 -3.34
C LEU A 441 -20.07 -30.95 -3.11
N ILE A 442 -19.09 -30.48 -3.87
CA ILE A 442 -18.59 -29.09 -3.81
C ILE A 442 -19.05 -28.36 -5.07
N PHE A 443 -19.62 -27.17 -4.93
CA PHE A 443 -20.07 -26.34 -6.05
C PHE A 443 -19.24 -25.08 -6.19
N TYR A 444 -18.83 -24.77 -7.43
CA TYR A 444 -18.20 -23.50 -7.77
C TYR A 444 -18.46 -23.08 -9.22
N PRO A 445 -19.23 -22.02 -9.51
CA PRO A 445 -19.70 -21.75 -10.86
C PRO A 445 -18.64 -21.11 -11.77
N SER A 446 -18.60 -21.53 -13.03
CA SER A 446 -17.84 -20.86 -14.09
C SER A 446 -18.71 -19.80 -14.79
N LEU A 447 -18.38 -18.52 -14.59
CA LEU A 447 -19.22 -17.37 -14.95
C LEU A 447 -18.49 -16.36 -15.83
N THR A 448 -18.60 -16.50 -17.16
CA THR A 448 -18.08 -15.51 -18.12
C THR A 448 -18.66 -14.12 -17.87
N TYR A 449 -19.98 -14.07 -17.73
CA TYR A 449 -20.75 -12.86 -17.50
C TYR A 449 -21.27 -12.82 -16.08
N ASN A 450 -21.19 -11.66 -15.45
CA ASN A 450 -21.84 -11.38 -14.18
C ASN A 450 -23.30 -10.92 -14.40
N ILE A 451 -24.00 -10.58 -13.32
CA ILE A 451 -25.33 -9.99 -13.35
C ILE A 451 -25.24 -8.61 -14.00
N ASN A 452 -26.14 -8.34 -14.95
CA ASN A 452 -26.12 -7.09 -15.69
C ASN A 452 -26.72 -5.95 -14.86
N GLU A 453 -25.86 -5.14 -14.27
CA GLU A 453 -26.23 -3.96 -13.49
C GLU A 453 -26.47 -2.70 -14.33
N LYS A 454 -26.36 -2.80 -15.66
CA LYS A 454 -26.55 -1.69 -16.61
C LYS A 454 -25.62 -0.49 -16.36
N MET A 455 -24.44 -0.74 -15.80
CA MET A 455 -23.46 0.29 -15.43
C MET A 455 -22.30 0.46 -16.43
N ALA A 456 -22.18 -0.45 -17.40
CA ALA A 456 -20.99 -0.65 -18.22
C ALA A 456 -21.36 -1.01 -19.67
N ASP A 457 -20.36 -1.03 -20.56
CA ASP A 457 -20.54 -1.50 -21.94
C ASP A 457 -20.74 -3.02 -21.99
N ASN A 458 -20.03 -3.74 -21.11
CA ASN A 458 -20.22 -5.17 -20.86
C ASN A 458 -20.16 -5.47 -19.35
N TYR A 459 -20.48 -6.70 -18.98
CA TYR A 459 -20.56 -7.17 -17.59
C TYR A 459 -19.77 -8.48 -17.39
N TYR A 460 -18.54 -8.53 -17.93
CA TYR A 460 -17.67 -9.69 -17.77
C TYR A 460 -17.10 -9.81 -16.36
N ASN A 461 -16.86 -11.04 -15.92
CA ASN A 461 -15.91 -11.31 -14.85
C ASN A 461 -14.49 -11.35 -15.43
N CYS A 462 -13.47 -11.10 -14.61
CA CYS A 462 -12.09 -11.34 -15.06
C CYS A 462 -11.87 -12.85 -15.27
N PRO A 463 -10.93 -13.27 -16.14
CA PRO A 463 -10.74 -14.70 -16.45
C PRO A 463 -10.48 -15.58 -15.23
N ILE A 464 -9.76 -15.05 -14.22
CA ILE A 464 -9.52 -15.76 -12.96
C ILE A 464 -10.85 -16.00 -12.25
N VAL A 465 -11.60 -14.95 -11.94
CA VAL A 465 -12.90 -15.07 -11.26
C VAL A 465 -13.90 -15.90 -12.07
N ALA A 466 -13.85 -15.82 -13.41
CA ALA A 466 -14.79 -16.51 -14.29
C ALA A 466 -14.57 -18.03 -14.36
N TYR A 467 -13.32 -18.50 -14.25
CA TYR A 467 -12.97 -19.87 -14.64
C TYR A 467 -12.06 -20.59 -13.64
N TYR A 468 -11.82 -20.05 -12.44
CA TYR A 468 -10.88 -20.67 -11.50
C TYR A 468 -11.26 -22.11 -11.08
N GLY A 469 -12.54 -22.49 -11.22
CA GLY A 469 -12.97 -23.89 -11.04
C GLY A 469 -12.20 -24.87 -11.93
N GLU A 470 -11.86 -24.49 -13.16
CA GLU A 470 -11.04 -25.33 -14.06
C GLU A 470 -9.63 -25.54 -13.49
N THR A 471 -9.01 -24.47 -12.98
CA THR A 471 -7.68 -24.52 -12.37
C THR A 471 -7.68 -25.41 -11.13
N ILE A 472 -8.70 -25.27 -10.27
CA ILE A 472 -8.88 -26.08 -9.07
C ILE A 472 -9.02 -27.56 -9.45
N ASN A 473 -9.91 -27.89 -10.38
CA ASN A 473 -10.09 -29.26 -10.86
C ASN A 473 -8.81 -29.85 -11.47
N GLY A 474 -8.02 -29.04 -12.19
CA GLY A 474 -6.81 -29.49 -12.87
C GLY A 474 -5.57 -29.64 -11.98
N ASN A 475 -5.57 -29.12 -10.75
CA ASN A 475 -4.38 -29.09 -9.89
C ASN A 475 -4.59 -29.71 -8.49
N MET A 476 -5.82 -30.08 -8.13
CA MET A 476 -6.14 -30.69 -6.83
C MET A 476 -6.52 -32.16 -6.99
N ASP A 477 -5.54 -33.05 -6.82
CA ASP A 477 -5.76 -34.51 -6.85
C ASP A 477 -6.77 -34.96 -5.78
N SER A 478 -6.89 -34.22 -4.68
CA SER A 478 -7.85 -34.43 -3.59
C SER A 478 -9.33 -34.37 -4.04
N LEU A 479 -9.61 -33.83 -5.23
CA LEU A 479 -10.94 -33.79 -5.81
C LEU A 479 -11.33 -35.07 -6.57
N ALA A 480 -10.40 -35.99 -6.81
CA ALA A 480 -10.65 -37.19 -7.63
C ALA A 480 -11.73 -38.12 -7.04
N GLU A 481 -11.91 -38.11 -5.72
CA GLU A 481 -12.81 -38.99 -4.99
C GLU A 481 -14.18 -38.36 -4.65
N ILE A 482 -14.37 -37.08 -4.99
CA ILE A 482 -15.61 -36.34 -4.69
C ILE A 482 -16.23 -35.74 -5.94
N LYS A 483 -17.46 -35.24 -5.83
CA LYS A 483 -18.14 -34.56 -6.92
C LYS A 483 -17.87 -33.06 -6.88
N PHE A 484 -16.85 -32.63 -7.60
CA PHE A 484 -16.61 -31.20 -7.83
C PHE A 484 -17.47 -30.68 -9.00
N PHE A 485 -18.50 -29.90 -8.67
CA PHE A 485 -19.48 -29.36 -9.60
C PHE A 485 -19.17 -27.91 -9.97
N TYR A 486 -18.51 -27.71 -11.13
CA TYR A 486 -18.08 -26.38 -11.60
C TYR A 486 -18.67 -25.97 -12.96
N PRO A 487 -20.00 -25.88 -13.08
CA PRO A 487 -20.66 -25.72 -14.38
C PRO A 487 -20.44 -24.35 -15.00
N TYR A 488 -20.43 -24.32 -16.33
CA TYR A 488 -20.56 -23.07 -17.10
C TYR A 488 -22.01 -22.57 -17.05
N LEU A 489 -22.22 -21.45 -16.36
CA LEU A 489 -23.54 -20.87 -16.12
C LEU A 489 -23.67 -19.46 -16.69
N SER A 490 -24.92 -19.04 -16.91
CA SER A 490 -25.26 -17.69 -17.32
C SER A 490 -26.13 -17.01 -16.28
N VAL A 491 -25.52 -16.22 -15.39
CA VAL A 491 -26.22 -15.49 -14.31
C VAL A 491 -26.80 -14.14 -14.77
N ASN A 492 -26.67 -13.80 -16.04
CA ASN A 492 -27.15 -12.53 -16.59
C ASN A 492 -28.68 -12.38 -16.62
N SER A 493 -29.44 -13.48 -16.44
CA SER A 493 -30.90 -13.43 -16.23
C SER A 493 -31.41 -14.71 -15.58
N GLU A 494 -32.55 -14.65 -14.87
CA GLU A 494 -33.23 -15.81 -14.28
C GLU A 494 -33.48 -16.92 -15.31
N ARG A 495 -33.90 -16.54 -16.53
CA ARG A 495 -34.21 -17.49 -17.62
C ARG A 495 -32.93 -18.19 -18.10
N ALA A 496 -31.85 -17.44 -18.27
CA ALA A 496 -30.57 -17.99 -18.72
C ALA A 496 -30.01 -18.95 -17.66
N LEU A 497 -29.99 -18.53 -16.39
CA LEU A 497 -29.49 -19.33 -15.28
C LEU A 497 -30.29 -20.61 -15.12
N THR A 498 -31.62 -20.52 -15.12
CA THR A 498 -32.50 -21.70 -15.05
C THR A 498 -32.17 -22.70 -16.15
N ARG A 499 -31.98 -22.22 -17.39
CA ARG A 499 -31.68 -23.09 -18.53
C ARG A 499 -30.31 -23.76 -18.41
N THR A 500 -29.26 -22.99 -18.12
CA THR A 500 -27.89 -23.53 -18.03
C THR A 500 -27.72 -24.41 -16.80
N LEU A 501 -28.26 -24.00 -15.66
CA LEU A 501 -28.18 -24.78 -14.43
C LEU A 501 -28.98 -26.08 -14.54
N HIS A 502 -30.19 -26.07 -15.13
CA HIS A 502 -30.97 -27.30 -15.33
C HIS A 502 -30.21 -28.32 -16.19
N ARG A 503 -29.51 -27.85 -17.23
CA ARG A 503 -28.74 -28.73 -18.10
C ARG A 503 -27.62 -29.44 -17.34
N ASN A 504 -26.83 -28.70 -16.57
CA ASN A 504 -25.68 -29.25 -15.84
C ASN A 504 -26.10 -30.04 -14.59
N LEU A 505 -27.10 -29.55 -13.84
CA LEU A 505 -27.52 -30.15 -12.58
C LEU A 505 -28.19 -31.51 -12.77
N ARG A 506 -28.74 -31.81 -13.95
CA ARG A 506 -29.28 -33.15 -14.28
C ARG A 506 -28.23 -34.25 -14.27
N GLU A 507 -26.95 -33.92 -14.45
CA GLU A 507 -25.84 -34.86 -14.31
C GLU A 507 -25.52 -35.15 -12.83
N ILE A 508 -26.07 -34.34 -11.92
CA ILE A 508 -25.91 -34.48 -10.47
C ILE A 508 -27.13 -35.12 -9.84
N ASP A 509 -28.28 -34.50 -10.07
CA ASP A 509 -29.56 -34.96 -9.58
C ASP A 509 -30.59 -34.87 -10.72
N PRO A 510 -30.87 -35.99 -11.40
CA PRO A 510 -31.84 -36.02 -12.49
C PRO A 510 -33.29 -35.84 -12.01
N THR A 511 -33.56 -35.88 -10.71
CA THR A 511 -34.91 -35.72 -10.14
C THR A 511 -35.37 -34.27 -10.12
N ILE A 512 -34.45 -33.31 -10.22
CA ILE A 512 -34.77 -31.88 -10.15
C ILE A 512 -35.51 -31.45 -11.41
N SER A 513 -36.77 -31.05 -11.24
CA SER A 513 -37.59 -30.58 -12.34
C SER A 513 -37.22 -29.15 -12.76
N ARG A 514 -37.44 -28.81 -14.03
CA ARG A 514 -37.26 -27.43 -14.51
C ARG A 514 -38.13 -26.40 -13.78
N LEU A 515 -39.32 -26.81 -13.31
CA LEU A 515 -40.24 -25.95 -12.57
C LEU A 515 -39.69 -25.65 -11.17
N GLU A 516 -39.24 -26.68 -10.46
CA GLU A 516 -38.56 -26.57 -9.16
C GLU A 516 -37.34 -25.68 -9.26
N LEU A 517 -36.48 -25.90 -10.27
CA LEU A 517 -35.29 -25.08 -10.48
C LEU A 517 -35.63 -23.62 -10.79
N ARG A 518 -36.67 -23.36 -11.59
CA ARG A 518 -37.11 -21.99 -11.86
C ARG A 518 -37.54 -21.27 -10.58
N LYS A 519 -38.22 -21.97 -9.67
CA LYS A 519 -38.62 -21.43 -8.36
C LYS A 519 -37.39 -21.12 -7.51
N ALA A 520 -36.43 -22.04 -7.44
CA ALA A 520 -35.17 -21.86 -6.74
C ALA A 520 -34.32 -20.70 -7.28
N VAL A 521 -34.18 -20.59 -8.60
CA VAL A 521 -33.47 -19.47 -9.23
C VAL A 521 -34.13 -18.13 -8.88
N LYS A 522 -35.46 -18.05 -8.92
CA LYS A 522 -36.19 -16.83 -8.52
C LYS A 522 -35.98 -16.48 -7.04
N ALA A 523 -35.91 -17.48 -6.16
CA ALA A 523 -35.58 -17.28 -4.75
C ALA A 523 -34.15 -16.75 -4.59
N GLY A 524 -33.18 -17.31 -5.31
CA GLY A 524 -31.79 -16.86 -5.36
C GLY A 524 -31.65 -15.40 -5.79
N PHE A 525 -32.22 -15.01 -6.93
CA PHE A 525 -32.16 -13.61 -7.40
C PHE A 525 -32.84 -12.63 -6.43
N ARG A 526 -33.93 -13.05 -5.76
CA ARG A 526 -34.57 -12.23 -4.73
C ARG A 526 -33.65 -12.01 -3.53
N ALA A 527 -33.00 -13.07 -3.03
CA ALA A 527 -32.06 -12.96 -1.92
C ALA A 527 -30.85 -12.10 -2.27
N PHE A 528 -30.37 -12.19 -3.51
CA PHE A 528 -29.30 -11.33 -4.02
C PHE A 528 -29.68 -9.84 -4.02
N GLU A 529 -30.86 -9.49 -4.56
CA GLU A 529 -31.32 -8.09 -4.55
C GLU A 529 -31.57 -7.59 -3.12
N GLN A 530 -32.13 -8.42 -2.23
CA GLN A 530 -32.29 -8.06 -0.81
C GLN A 530 -30.96 -7.74 -0.13
N TYR A 531 -29.91 -8.53 -0.40
CA TYR A 531 -28.57 -8.25 0.09
C TYR A 531 -28.03 -6.93 -0.45
N ARG A 532 -28.17 -6.68 -1.76
CA ARG A 532 -27.72 -5.43 -2.38
C ARG A 532 -28.43 -4.21 -1.81
N ASP A 533 -29.75 -4.28 -1.63
CA ASP A 533 -30.52 -3.19 -1.06
C ASP A 533 -30.12 -2.92 0.40
N ALA A 534 -29.89 -3.98 1.19
CA ALA A 534 -29.40 -3.83 2.56
C ALA A 534 -28.00 -3.21 2.61
N LEU A 535 -27.08 -3.62 1.71
CA LEU A 535 -25.74 -3.06 1.62
C LEU A 535 -25.74 -1.58 1.21
N ARG A 536 -26.58 -1.22 0.22
CA ARG A 536 -26.77 0.18 -0.21
C ARG A 536 -27.35 1.04 0.90
N GLN A 537 -28.31 0.50 1.66
CA GLN A 537 -28.86 1.22 2.80
C GLN A 537 -27.79 1.44 3.87
N ALA A 538 -27.00 0.40 4.21
CA ALA A 538 -25.88 0.54 5.13
C ALA A 538 -24.83 1.57 4.65
N GLY A 539 -24.61 1.68 3.34
CA GLY A 539 -23.78 2.73 2.72
C GLY A 539 -24.34 4.12 2.93
N LYS A 540 -25.63 4.32 2.67
CA LYS A 540 -26.32 5.61 2.92
C LYS A 540 -26.28 5.99 4.41
N ASP A 541 -26.51 5.03 5.30
CA ASP A 541 -26.48 5.26 6.74
C ASP A 541 -25.07 5.65 7.22
N ALA A 542 -24.02 5.01 6.67
CA ALA A 542 -22.63 5.37 6.96
C ALA A 542 -22.26 6.76 6.45
N LEU A 543 -22.70 7.15 5.24
CA LEU A 543 -22.51 8.49 4.69
C LEU A 543 -23.21 9.55 5.55
N ALA A 544 -24.47 9.30 5.94
CA ALA A 544 -25.22 10.20 6.81
C ALA A 544 -24.57 10.36 8.18
N TYR A 545 -24.08 9.27 8.78
CA TYR A 545 -23.31 9.32 10.03
C TYR A 545 -22.07 10.20 9.90
N ALA A 546 -21.34 10.07 8.79
CA ALA A 546 -20.13 10.83 8.55
C ALA A 546 -20.42 12.34 8.43
N GLU A 547 -21.49 12.71 7.74
CA GLU A 547 -21.95 14.09 7.61
C GLU A 547 -22.41 14.67 8.95
N GLU A 548 -23.20 13.92 9.74
CA GLU A 548 -23.70 14.36 11.05
C GLU A 548 -22.59 14.60 12.08
N HIS A 549 -21.50 13.83 11.99
CA HIS A 549 -20.42 13.83 12.98
C HIS A 549 -19.11 14.45 12.46
N ASP A 550 -19.14 15.11 11.30
CA ASP A 550 -17.98 15.73 10.65
C ASP A 550 -16.78 14.78 10.48
N HIS A 551 -17.07 13.54 10.08
CA HIS A 551 -16.04 12.55 9.74
C HIS A 551 -15.81 12.50 8.22
N ARG A 552 -14.56 12.30 7.83
CA ARG A 552 -14.22 11.97 6.44
C ARG A 552 -14.60 10.52 6.14
N VAL A 553 -15.06 10.30 4.90
CA VAL A 553 -15.40 8.97 4.40
C VAL A 553 -14.24 8.45 3.56
N LEU A 554 -13.82 7.21 3.81
CA LEU A 554 -12.90 6.48 2.95
C LEU A 554 -13.64 5.39 2.18
N VAL A 555 -13.73 5.56 0.87
CA VAL A 555 -14.14 4.51 -0.06
C VAL A 555 -12.96 3.56 -0.22
N LEU A 556 -13.01 2.43 0.47
CA LEU A 556 -12.03 1.36 0.28
C LEU A 556 -12.47 0.52 -0.91
N ALA A 557 -12.05 0.94 -2.10
CA ALA A 557 -12.56 0.44 -3.37
C ALA A 557 -11.80 -0.80 -3.83
N GLY A 558 -12.47 -1.94 -3.79
CA GLY A 558 -11.86 -3.23 -4.04
C GLY A 558 -12.67 -4.10 -4.99
N ARG A 559 -12.61 -5.41 -4.75
CA ARG A 559 -13.44 -6.43 -5.37
C ARG A 559 -14.12 -7.17 -4.21
N PRO A 560 -15.21 -7.93 -4.45
CA PRO A 560 -15.97 -8.56 -3.37
C PRO A 560 -15.11 -9.38 -2.41
N TYR A 561 -14.09 -10.07 -2.92
CA TYR A 561 -13.18 -10.88 -2.12
C TYR A 561 -12.19 -10.12 -1.24
N HIS A 562 -11.98 -8.81 -1.44
CA HIS A 562 -11.15 -8.02 -0.52
C HIS A 562 -11.79 -7.84 0.86
N VAL A 563 -13.06 -8.25 1.03
CA VAL A 563 -13.74 -8.24 2.34
C VAL A 563 -13.19 -9.30 3.30
N ASP A 564 -12.59 -10.35 2.76
CA ASP A 564 -12.00 -11.44 3.53
C ASP A 564 -10.88 -10.90 4.44
N PRO A 565 -10.83 -11.31 5.73
CA PRO A 565 -9.86 -10.77 6.68
C PRO A 565 -8.40 -11.11 6.35
N GLU A 566 -8.11 -12.28 5.77
CA GLU A 566 -6.75 -12.65 5.36
C GLU A 566 -6.32 -11.85 4.12
N ILE A 567 -7.24 -11.59 3.19
CA ILE A 567 -6.96 -10.82 1.98
C ILE A 567 -6.86 -9.31 2.29
N SER A 568 -7.77 -8.78 3.11
CA SER A 568 -7.84 -7.35 3.47
C SER A 568 -6.62 -6.88 4.28
N HIS A 569 -5.90 -7.81 4.93
CA HIS A 569 -4.83 -7.51 5.89
C HIS A 569 -5.24 -6.59 7.05
N GLY A 570 -6.53 -6.33 7.25
CA GLY A 570 -7.02 -5.37 8.24
C GLY A 570 -6.91 -3.90 7.82
N ILE A 571 -6.73 -3.61 6.53
CA ILE A 571 -6.67 -2.23 6.00
C ILE A 571 -7.93 -1.43 6.38
N ASP A 572 -9.11 -2.06 6.34
CA ASP A 572 -10.38 -1.42 6.72
C ASP A 572 -10.40 -0.98 8.20
N ARG A 573 -9.82 -1.79 9.11
CA ARG A 573 -9.74 -1.45 10.54
C ARG A 573 -8.70 -0.37 10.80
N LEU A 574 -7.60 -0.39 10.06
CA LEU A 574 -6.59 0.64 10.13
C LEU A 574 -7.17 2.00 9.71
N ALA A 575 -7.93 2.04 8.62
CA ALA A 575 -8.63 3.26 8.19
C ALA A 575 -9.59 3.79 9.28
N VAL A 576 -10.39 2.92 9.90
CA VAL A 576 -11.24 3.30 11.04
C VAL A 576 -10.41 3.86 12.20
N SER A 577 -9.27 3.23 12.53
CA SER A 577 -8.40 3.69 13.61
C SER A 577 -7.73 5.04 13.33
N LEU A 578 -7.72 5.48 12.07
CA LEU A 578 -7.25 6.79 11.62
C LEU A 578 -8.40 7.81 11.51
N GLY A 579 -9.60 7.48 11.96
CA GLY A 579 -10.74 8.40 12.03
C GLY A 579 -11.68 8.41 10.82
N PHE A 580 -11.49 7.49 9.87
CA PHE A 580 -12.37 7.40 8.69
C PHE A 580 -13.64 6.57 8.95
N VAL A 581 -14.75 7.04 8.39
CA VAL A 581 -15.90 6.17 8.12
C VAL A 581 -15.62 5.38 6.85
N VAL A 582 -15.72 4.04 6.90
CA VAL A 582 -15.30 3.17 5.79
C VAL A 582 -16.50 2.60 5.04
N VAL A 583 -16.57 2.90 3.74
CA VAL A 583 -17.57 2.35 2.81
C VAL A 583 -16.90 1.53 1.70
N SER A 584 -17.63 0.59 1.10
CA SER A 584 -17.15 -0.18 -0.06
C SER A 584 -17.72 0.36 -1.37
N GLU A 585 -17.05 0.12 -2.50
CA GLU A 585 -17.45 0.67 -3.80
C GLU A 585 -18.88 0.28 -4.21
N ASP A 586 -19.25 -0.97 -3.97
CA ASP A 586 -20.58 -1.53 -4.28
C ASP A 586 -21.71 -0.97 -3.40
N SER A 587 -21.40 -0.33 -2.27
CA SER A 587 -22.39 0.27 -1.38
C SER A 587 -22.81 1.69 -1.80
N ILE A 588 -22.01 2.35 -2.63
CA ILE A 588 -22.20 3.75 -3.05
C ILE A 588 -22.23 3.93 -4.58
N CYS A 589 -21.84 2.93 -5.36
CA CYS A 589 -21.70 3.08 -6.82
C CYS A 589 -22.99 3.49 -7.54
N ASP A 590 -24.16 3.19 -6.97
CA ASP A 590 -25.48 3.56 -7.50
C ASP A 590 -25.90 5.01 -7.19
N LEU A 591 -25.17 5.71 -6.32
CA LEU A 591 -25.43 7.11 -5.95
C LEU A 591 -24.94 8.14 -6.98
N THR A 592 -24.15 7.71 -7.97
CA THR A 592 -23.72 8.57 -9.08
C THR A 592 -24.21 8.03 -10.43
N THR A 593 -24.02 8.80 -11.50
CA THR A 593 -24.43 8.41 -12.86
C THR A 593 -23.40 7.52 -13.56
N ARG A 594 -23.74 7.00 -14.74
CA ARG A 594 -22.80 6.27 -15.58
C ARG A 594 -21.76 7.23 -16.14
N ILE A 595 -20.49 6.91 -15.94
CA ILE A 595 -19.36 7.66 -16.51
C ILE A 595 -18.95 7.12 -17.88
N ARG A 596 -18.56 8.01 -18.79
CA ARG A 596 -17.86 7.65 -20.02
C ARG A 596 -16.36 7.55 -19.73
N THR A 597 -15.81 6.37 -19.95
CA THR A 597 -14.39 6.07 -19.71
C THR A 597 -13.56 6.23 -20.98
N ARG A 598 -12.23 6.40 -20.84
CA ARG A 598 -11.29 6.40 -21.98
C ARG A 598 -10.98 4.97 -22.43
N VAL A 599 -11.12 4.01 -21.53
CA VAL A 599 -10.99 2.58 -21.79
C VAL A 599 -12.36 1.92 -21.98
N LEU A 600 -12.41 0.76 -22.64
CA LEU A 600 -13.64 -0.01 -22.78
C LEU A 600 -14.10 -0.52 -21.39
N ASN A 601 -15.27 -0.10 -20.93
CA ASN A 601 -15.80 -0.45 -19.62
C ASN A 601 -16.55 -1.79 -19.70
N GLN A 602 -15.81 -2.89 -19.58
CA GLN A 602 -16.33 -4.23 -19.87
C GLN A 602 -16.42 -5.19 -18.68
N TRP A 603 -15.87 -4.81 -17.51
CA TRP A 603 -15.88 -5.64 -16.30
C TRP A 603 -16.76 -5.06 -15.20
N THR A 604 -17.64 -5.88 -14.63
CA THR A 604 -18.64 -5.43 -13.64
C THR A 604 -18.01 -4.74 -12.43
N TYR A 605 -17.00 -5.33 -11.81
CA TYR A 605 -16.38 -4.75 -10.62
C TYR A 605 -15.62 -3.44 -10.90
N HIS A 606 -15.05 -3.30 -12.09
CA HIS A 606 -14.36 -2.07 -12.49
C HIS A 606 -15.35 -0.95 -12.82
N ALA A 607 -16.52 -1.29 -13.37
CA ALA A 607 -17.59 -0.33 -13.56
C ALA A 607 -18.07 0.28 -12.24
N ARG A 608 -18.18 -0.54 -11.18
CA ARG A 608 -18.48 -0.05 -9.82
C ARG A 608 -17.36 0.84 -9.29
N LEU A 609 -16.11 0.43 -9.47
CA LEU A 609 -14.92 1.20 -9.09
C LEU A 609 -14.89 2.58 -9.75
N TYR A 610 -15.14 2.68 -11.06
CA TYR A 610 -15.17 3.97 -11.77
C TYR A 610 -16.27 4.90 -11.26
N ARG A 611 -17.43 4.34 -10.93
CA ARG A 611 -18.55 5.10 -10.35
C ARG A 611 -18.25 5.54 -8.91
N ALA A 612 -17.65 4.67 -8.10
CA ALA A 612 -17.21 5.03 -6.76
C ALA A 612 -16.14 6.13 -6.79
N ALA A 613 -15.24 6.11 -7.78
CA ALA A 613 -14.27 7.19 -8.01
C ALA A 613 -14.93 8.50 -8.42
N LEU A 614 -15.94 8.46 -9.31
CA LEU A 614 -16.71 9.64 -9.66
C LEU A 614 -17.45 10.20 -8.45
N PHE A 615 -18.09 9.33 -7.65
CA PHE A 615 -18.77 9.74 -6.42
C PHE A 615 -17.80 10.43 -5.45
N ALA A 616 -16.64 9.84 -5.17
CA ALA A 616 -15.62 10.46 -4.32
C ALA A 616 -15.13 11.81 -4.89
N ALA A 617 -15.01 11.90 -6.21
CA ALA A 617 -14.63 13.14 -6.89
C ALA A 617 -15.70 14.25 -6.83
N GLU A 618 -16.96 13.90 -6.65
CA GLU A 618 -18.08 14.84 -6.52
C GLU A 618 -18.30 15.32 -5.08
N HIS A 619 -17.65 14.72 -4.08
CA HIS A 619 -17.90 15.00 -2.65
C HIS A 619 -16.60 15.37 -1.90
N LYS A 620 -16.56 16.57 -1.29
CA LYS A 620 -15.35 17.09 -0.64
C LYS A 620 -14.85 16.19 0.50
N SER A 621 -15.74 15.66 1.34
CA SER A 621 -15.40 14.83 2.51
C SER A 621 -15.16 13.34 2.20
N VAL A 622 -15.24 12.94 0.93
CA VAL A 622 -15.11 11.54 0.51
C VAL A 622 -13.80 11.33 -0.23
N GLU A 623 -12.97 10.42 0.27
CA GLU A 623 -11.71 10.02 -0.32
C GLU A 623 -11.78 8.58 -0.84
N LEU A 624 -10.98 8.24 -1.85
CA LEU A 624 -10.94 6.88 -2.40
C LEU A 624 -9.54 6.29 -2.29
N VAL A 625 -9.48 5.07 -1.77
CA VAL A 625 -8.29 4.21 -1.81
C VAL A 625 -8.62 2.98 -2.62
N GLN A 626 -7.91 2.79 -3.73
CA GLN A 626 -8.07 1.60 -4.57
C GLN A 626 -7.20 0.45 -4.05
N LEU A 627 -7.82 -0.70 -3.81
CA LEU A 627 -7.14 -1.95 -3.48
C LEU A 627 -6.75 -2.69 -4.77
N PHE A 628 -5.46 -3.01 -4.91
CA PHE A 628 -4.88 -3.76 -6.02
C PHE A 628 -4.42 -5.12 -5.53
N SER A 629 -4.84 -6.20 -6.18
CA SER A 629 -4.21 -7.51 -5.93
C SER A 629 -2.95 -7.68 -6.78
N PHE A 630 -1.85 -8.16 -6.21
CA PHE A 630 -0.70 -8.63 -6.99
C PHE A 630 -1.15 -9.65 -8.04
N GLY A 631 -0.55 -9.61 -9.23
CA GLY A 631 -0.92 -10.51 -10.33
C GLY A 631 -2.19 -10.13 -11.09
N CYS A 632 -2.90 -9.07 -10.68
CA CYS A 632 -4.10 -8.61 -11.41
C CYS A 632 -3.73 -7.83 -12.68
N GLY A 633 -3.87 -8.46 -13.84
CA GLY A 633 -3.62 -7.81 -15.13
C GLY A 633 -4.62 -6.70 -15.47
N VAL A 634 -5.85 -6.77 -14.97
CA VAL A 634 -6.90 -5.79 -15.27
C VAL A 634 -6.67 -4.47 -14.51
N ASP A 635 -6.08 -4.54 -13.32
CA ASP A 635 -5.80 -3.36 -12.49
C ASP A 635 -4.79 -2.40 -13.15
N ALA A 636 -3.91 -2.91 -14.01
CA ALA A 636 -2.94 -2.09 -14.75
C ALA A 636 -3.61 -1.05 -15.67
N ILE A 637 -4.77 -1.38 -16.26
CA ILE A 637 -5.52 -0.49 -17.14
C ILE A 637 -6.52 0.34 -16.33
N THR A 638 -7.15 -0.27 -15.33
CA THR A 638 -8.25 0.38 -14.61
C THR A 638 -7.77 1.39 -13.57
N GLY A 639 -6.57 1.21 -13.01
CA GLY A 639 -5.92 2.19 -12.16
C GLY A 639 -5.74 3.54 -12.82
N ASP A 640 -5.26 3.56 -14.07
CA ASP A 640 -5.01 4.80 -14.81
C ASP A 640 -6.33 5.55 -15.09
N GLU A 641 -7.43 4.82 -15.36
CA GLU A 641 -8.75 5.42 -15.54
C GLU A 641 -9.30 5.99 -14.22
N VAL A 642 -9.19 5.27 -13.10
CA VAL A 642 -9.61 5.76 -11.76
C VAL A 642 -8.83 7.00 -11.36
N ARG A 643 -7.50 6.96 -11.55
CA ARG A 643 -6.62 8.10 -11.34
C ARG A 643 -7.11 9.30 -12.11
N SER A 644 -7.36 9.13 -13.41
CA SER A 644 -7.85 10.22 -14.24
C SER A 644 -9.20 10.78 -13.78
N ILE A 645 -10.13 9.94 -13.31
CA ILE A 645 -11.44 10.38 -12.81
C ILE A 645 -11.29 11.30 -11.58
N LEU A 646 -10.38 10.95 -10.67
CA LEU A 646 -10.12 11.68 -9.42
C LEU A 646 -9.30 12.96 -9.66
N GLU A 647 -8.14 12.84 -10.30
CA GLU A 647 -7.19 13.95 -10.49
C GLU A 647 -7.77 15.08 -11.36
N ASN A 648 -8.59 14.75 -12.38
CA ASN A 648 -9.29 15.76 -13.19
C ASN A 648 -10.27 16.64 -12.37
N ARG A 649 -10.60 16.25 -11.13
CA ARG A 649 -11.46 16.99 -10.20
C ARG A 649 -10.71 17.40 -8.92
N GLY A 650 -9.38 17.36 -8.95
CA GLY A 650 -8.53 17.80 -7.83
C GLY A 650 -8.58 16.88 -6.61
N LYS A 651 -8.93 15.59 -6.77
CA LYS A 651 -8.83 14.56 -5.74
C LYS A 651 -7.55 13.76 -5.88
N LEU A 652 -7.01 13.34 -4.75
CA LEU A 652 -5.79 12.54 -4.66
C LEU A 652 -6.10 11.08 -5.07
N TYR A 653 -5.33 10.52 -6.00
CA TYR A 653 -5.38 9.09 -6.28
C TYR A 653 -4.45 8.32 -5.35
N THR A 654 -5.03 7.47 -4.49
CA THR A 654 -4.26 6.57 -3.61
C THR A 654 -4.53 5.11 -3.97
N GLN A 655 -3.46 4.34 -4.14
CA GLN A 655 -3.54 2.89 -4.37
C GLN A 655 -2.78 2.11 -3.30
N ILE A 656 -3.34 0.96 -2.91
CA ILE A 656 -2.71 0.02 -1.96
C ILE A 656 -2.65 -1.35 -2.61
N LYS A 657 -1.42 -1.86 -2.77
CA LYS A 657 -1.18 -3.19 -3.32
C LYS A 657 -1.24 -4.23 -2.20
N ILE A 658 -1.99 -5.28 -2.45
CA ILE A 658 -2.22 -6.43 -1.58
C ILE A 658 -1.55 -7.64 -2.21
N ASP A 659 -0.82 -8.40 -1.41
CA ASP A 659 -0.23 -9.68 -1.78
C ASP A 659 -0.40 -10.70 -0.63
N ASP A 660 0.18 -11.88 -0.76
CA ASP A 660 0.24 -12.91 0.28
C ASP A 660 1.15 -12.55 1.49
N ILE A 661 1.88 -11.44 1.40
CA ILE A 661 2.66 -10.84 2.49
C ILE A 661 1.91 -9.62 3.04
N SER A 662 1.64 -9.64 4.34
CA SER A 662 1.01 -8.51 5.04
C SER A 662 2.06 -7.44 5.39
N ASN A 663 1.92 -6.24 4.84
CA ASN A 663 2.74 -5.07 5.20
C ASN A 663 1.87 -3.88 5.61
N LEU A 664 1.21 -3.99 6.76
CA LEU A 664 0.39 -2.90 7.31
C LEU A 664 1.19 -1.62 7.65
N GLY A 665 2.51 -1.72 7.83
CA GLY A 665 3.37 -0.55 8.05
C GLY A 665 3.34 0.40 6.86
N ALA A 666 3.57 -0.14 5.66
CA ALA A 666 3.47 0.61 4.41
C ALA A 666 2.06 1.19 4.17
N VAL A 667 1.01 0.39 4.42
CA VAL A 667 -0.39 0.83 4.33
C VAL A 667 -0.65 2.02 5.26
N ARG A 668 -0.16 1.96 6.51
CA ARG A 668 -0.31 3.04 7.49
C ARG A 668 0.37 4.32 7.03
N ILE A 669 1.59 4.22 6.47
CA ILE A 669 2.30 5.38 5.93
C ILE A 669 1.48 6.02 4.81
N ARG A 670 0.94 5.22 3.88
CA ARG A 670 0.10 5.74 2.77
C ARG A 670 -1.15 6.45 3.26
N LEU A 671 -1.89 5.85 4.20
CA LEU A 671 -3.11 6.46 4.74
C LEU A 671 -2.81 7.72 5.57
N ARG A 672 -1.70 7.75 6.33
CA ARG A 672 -1.27 8.97 7.03
C ARG A 672 -0.77 10.06 6.07
N SER A 673 -0.11 9.67 4.98
CA SER A 673 0.31 10.62 3.94
C SER A 673 -0.90 11.24 3.25
N LEU A 674 -1.95 10.45 2.99
CA LEU A 674 -3.23 10.95 2.50
C LEU A 674 -3.84 11.96 3.49
N ILE A 675 -3.88 11.64 4.78
CA ILE A 675 -4.37 12.57 5.81
C ILE A 675 -3.56 13.87 5.82
N GLY A 676 -2.23 13.78 5.87
CA GLY A 676 -1.36 14.96 5.91
C GLY A 676 -1.48 15.83 4.65
N ALA A 677 -1.62 15.23 3.47
CA ALA A 677 -1.87 15.98 2.23
C ALA A 677 -3.22 16.71 2.25
N LEU A 678 -4.26 16.08 2.81
CA LEU A 678 -5.57 16.70 2.96
C LEU A 678 -5.59 17.81 4.02
N GLU A 679 -4.89 17.64 5.14
CA GLU A 679 -4.74 18.66 6.18
C GLU A 679 -3.97 19.89 5.67
N ALA A 680 -2.89 19.68 4.90
CA ALA A 680 -2.17 20.78 4.25
C ALA A 680 -3.06 21.57 3.28
N LYS A 681 -3.95 20.88 2.55
CA LYS A 681 -4.90 21.52 1.62
C LYS A 681 -5.99 22.33 2.33
N ASP A 682 -6.49 21.84 3.46
CA ASP A 682 -7.47 22.57 4.28
C ASP A 682 -6.82 23.77 4.99
N GLY A 683 -5.55 23.66 5.43
CA GLY A 683 -4.79 24.74 6.06
C GLY A 683 -4.53 25.94 5.14
N ASN A 684 -4.32 25.71 3.83
CA ASN A 684 -4.14 26.77 2.83
C ASN A 684 -5.46 27.43 2.36
N SER A 685 -6.61 27.01 2.91
CA SER A 685 -7.94 27.53 2.54
C SER A 685 -8.50 28.57 3.53
N ASN A 686 -7.75 28.90 4.58
CA ASN A 686 -7.99 30.03 5.51
C ASN A 686 -6.94 31.12 5.28
#